data_AF-A0A285VFZ0-F1
#
_entry.id   AF-A0A285VFZ0-F1
#
_cell.length_a   1.000
_cell.length_b   1.000
_cell.length_c   1.000
_cell.angle_alpha   90.00
_cell.angle_beta   90.00
_cell.angle_gamma   90.00
#
_symmetry.space_group_name_H-M   'P 1'
#
loop_
_entity.id
_entity.type
_entity.pdbx_description
1 polymer ?
#
loop_
_entity_poly.entity_id
_entity_poly.type
_entity_poly.pdbx_seq_one_letter_code
_entity_poly.pdbx_strand_id
1 'polypeptide(L)'
;MSPWLETYLTPSKASLQFATKTTLAMLLALYIALWCDLDRPYWALISAAFLQIRPMSGMVVEKGICQIGGTLIGALVGIVIMAFFAQARVPALIALTLWIMFCTYGSSLLRNNFSYGCIMGAVTAMLIVVISANQPPSGIFDIAVARLSELGLGALCATLVSALLWPTRVKDHLANQADEVINQAFTHASQRLDAGDEPEAMQQSLTASLEPLTMLETDSQAARYEGPDGNGRMRATHVLTRRTLRFFATLGALYQLLHDHRERISAPLHQLASEIADGFRNAEHVKGVPAARQQLLKLRKRAHAYADTQLDPLQRRVILALREVLGHAMIMLDAREAIAYPGRKQLRGGSLSWHRDHLVALLNAGRAGLVFSCLAIFWLQTDWSNGQVAMLLGTLFSAFFATRDNPVTICMMFFKGMLAALPSAFLFGHVLLSQANGFPMLAMLFVTPLFLGLLGASNPRLMGYCLAFTIFNILLTMPGNGMDFSFDSFANRAIAVIVGLSAVVMGFRLFPGLGTPIRRRRLIGAISHDLRHIDQQPLHEAESRFSGRMADRLLQLARHDDMLPEDHRHLFMIGLNGLDLGRSCLHLRHRLEDAAPPVRDAMQHLLGTLADGFENSAHGHSPQGISEAGQALDDAIERHGGIEEDARELIKGLIERLVLVLERQAEVMAERQTPATATAKTA
;
A
#
# COMPACT_ATOMS: atom_id res chain seq x y z
N MET A 1 1.14 -15.52 24.10
CA MET A 1 1.01 -16.85 23.46
C MET A 1 1.68 -16.79 22.10
N SER A 2 2.22 -17.89 21.57
CA SER A 2 2.76 -17.87 20.21
C SER A 2 1.62 -17.65 19.20
N PRO A 3 1.84 -16.95 18.08
CA PRO A 3 0.78 -16.70 17.09
C PRO A 3 0.17 -17.99 16.52
N TRP A 4 0.94 -19.08 16.51
CA TRP A 4 0.47 -20.42 16.15
C TRP A 4 -0.59 -20.93 17.15
N LEU A 5 -0.28 -20.92 18.45
CA LEU A 5 -1.19 -21.41 19.48
C LEU A 5 -2.47 -20.59 19.52
N GLU A 6 -2.37 -19.27 19.43
CA GLU A 6 -3.53 -18.38 19.41
C GLU A 6 -4.46 -18.67 18.21
N THR A 7 -3.89 -18.90 17.02
CA THR A 7 -4.69 -19.11 15.81
C THR A 7 -5.42 -20.44 15.79
N TYR A 8 -4.82 -21.52 16.31
CA TYR A 8 -5.41 -22.86 16.26
C TYR A 8 -6.18 -23.25 17.53
N LEU A 9 -5.79 -22.77 18.72
CA LEU A 9 -6.48 -23.10 19.98
C LEU A 9 -7.61 -22.12 20.31
N THR A 10 -7.47 -20.85 19.93
CA THR A 10 -8.45 -19.80 20.22
C THR A 10 -8.82 -19.03 18.94
N PRO A 11 -9.30 -19.71 17.87
CA PRO A 11 -9.62 -19.05 16.61
C PRO A 11 -10.79 -18.07 16.79
N SER A 12 -10.63 -16.87 16.22
CA SER A 12 -11.72 -15.89 16.21
C SER A 12 -12.90 -16.37 15.36
N LYS A 13 -14.10 -15.87 15.65
CA LYS A 13 -15.30 -16.15 14.83
C LYS A 13 -15.08 -15.75 13.36
N ALA A 14 -14.41 -14.63 13.12
CA ALA A 14 -14.10 -14.15 11.77
C ALA A 14 -13.12 -15.08 11.04
N SER A 15 -12.10 -15.60 11.75
CA SER A 15 -11.14 -16.58 11.22
C SER A 15 -11.82 -17.88 10.79
N LEU A 16 -12.72 -18.41 11.62
CA LEU A 16 -13.51 -19.62 11.31
C LEU A 16 -14.46 -19.39 10.13
N GLN A 17 -15.15 -18.25 10.10
CA GLN A 17 -16.01 -17.88 8.97
C GLN A 17 -15.19 -17.77 7.67
N PHE A 18 -14.03 -17.13 7.71
CA PHE A 18 -13.13 -17.01 6.57
C PHE A 18 -12.67 -18.38 6.05
N ALA A 19 -12.13 -19.23 6.92
CA ALA A 19 -11.61 -20.54 6.54
C ALA A 19 -12.71 -21.45 5.99
N THR A 20 -13.88 -21.46 6.64
CA THR A 20 -15.04 -22.26 6.21
C THR A 20 -15.56 -21.79 4.86
N LYS A 21 -15.81 -20.48 4.73
CA LYS A 21 -16.30 -19.86 3.48
C LYS A 21 -15.36 -20.11 2.32
N THR A 22 -14.05 -19.98 2.55
CA THR A 22 -13.03 -20.15 1.53
C THR A 22 -12.91 -21.61 1.09
N THR A 23 -12.88 -22.53 2.05
CA THR A 23 -12.83 -23.97 1.77
C THR A 23 -14.07 -24.44 1.01
N LEU A 24 -15.27 -23.95 1.35
CA LEU A 24 -16.50 -24.32 0.65
C LEU A 24 -16.50 -23.86 -0.81
N ALA A 25 -16.05 -22.64 -1.08
CA ALA A 25 -15.97 -22.13 -2.44
C ALA A 25 -14.93 -22.86 -3.29
N MET A 26 -13.81 -23.23 -2.66
CA MET A 26 -12.79 -24.09 -3.23
C MET A 26 -13.35 -25.46 -3.62
N LEU A 27 -14.05 -26.15 -2.71
CA LEU A 27 -14.68 -27.44 -2.99
C LEU A 27 -15.78 -27.34 -4.06
N LEU A 28 -16.58 -26.28 -4.03
CA LEU A 28 -17.62 -26.04 -5.04
C LEU A 28 -17.00 -25.89 -6.43
N ALA A 29 -15.93 -25.10 -6.55
CA ALA A 29 -15.20 -24.94 -7.81
C ALA A 29 -14.63 -26.27 -8.30
N LEU A 30 -14.04 -27.07 -7.40
CA LEU A 30 -13.49 -28.38 -7.75
C LEU A 30 -14.61 -29.36 -8.17
N TYR A 31 -15.73 -29.39 -7.45
CA TYR A 31 -16.87 -30.26 -7.77
C TYR A 31 -17.39 -30.00 -9.18
N ILE A 32 -17.67 -28.73 -9.50
CA ILE A 32 -18.19 -28.36 -10.83
C ILE A 32 -17.14 -28.61 -11.91
N ALA A 33 -15.85 -28.37 -11.62
CA ALA A 33 -14.78 -28.61 -12.58
C ALA A 33 -14.60 -30.10 -12.90
N LEU A 34 -14.71 -30.99 -11.91
CA LEU A 34 -14.69 -32.44 -12.11
C LEU A 34 -15.94 -32.93 -12.83
N TRP A 35 -17.11 -32.34 -12.52
CA TRP A 35 -18.38 -32.68 -13.16
C TRP A 35 -18.43 -32.28 -14.64
N CYS A 36 -17.86 -31.12 -14.98
CA CYS A 36 -17.70 -30.67 -16.37
C CYS A 36 -16.55 -31.36 -17.11
N ASP A 37 -15.86 -32.30 -16.47
CA ASP A 37 -14.69 -33.02 -17.01
C ASP A 37 -13.60 -32.10 -17.57
N LEU A 38 -13.29 -31.02 -16.84
CA LEU A 38 -12.23 -30.10 -17.25
C LEU A 38 -10.85 -30.76 -17.15
N ASP A 39 -9.97 -30.45 -18.10
CA ASP A 39 -8.61 -31.03 -18.20
C ASP A 39 -7.81 -30.94 -16.89
N ARG A 40 -7.82 -29.77 -16.24
CA ARG A 40 -7.01 -29.49 -15.05
C ARG A 40 -7.82 -28.76 -13.96
N PRO A 41 -8.72 -29.46 -13.25
CA PRO A 41 -9.70 -28.84 -12.36
C PRO A 41 -9.07 -28.23 -11.09
N TYR A 42 -7.84 -28.63 -10.74
CA TYR A 42 -7.08 -27.98 -9.67
C TYR A 42 -6.80 -26.48 -9.90
N TRP A 43 -6.88 -25.97 -11.14
CA TRP A 43 -6.76 -24.53 -11.40
C TRP A 43 -7.99 -23.74 -10.99
N ALA A 44 -9.19 -24.31 -11.15
CA ALA A 44 -10.42 -23.72 -10.63
C ALA A 44 -10.33 -23.58 -9.09
N LEU A 45 -9.76 -24.60 -8.44
CA LEU A 45 -9.51 -24.64 -7.00
C LEU A 45 -8.50 -23.56 -6.55
N ILE A 46 -7.36 -23.42 -7.24
CA ILE A 46 -6.36 -22.38 -6.97
C ILE A 46 -6.95 -20.98 -7.18
N SER A 47 -7.68 -20.77 -8.28
CA SER A 47 -8.32 -19.48 -8.58
C SER A 47 -9.30 -19.08 -7.47
N ALA A 48 -10.15 -20.02 -7.04
CA ALA A 48 -11.09 -19.78 -5.94
C ALA A 48 -10.34 -19.34 -4.66
N ALA A 49 -9.27 -20.05 -4.29
CA ALA A 49 -8.46 -19.72 -3.12
C ALA A 49 -7.87 -18.30 -3.19
N PHE A 50 -7.22 -17.93 -4.31
CA PHE A 50 -6.56 -16.62 -4.45
C PHE A 50 -7.54 -15.44 -4.39
N LEU A 51 -8.74 -15.59 -4.95
CA LEU A 51 -9.76 -14.54 -4.89
C LEU A 51 -10.28 -14.33 -3.47
N GLN A 52 -10.38 -15.40 -2.68
CA GLN A 52 -10.99 -15.36 -1.36
C GLN A 52 -10.06 -14.88 -0.25
N ILE A 53 -8.73 -14.82 -0.47
CA ILE A 53 -7.72 -14.34 0.50
C ILE A 53 -8.16 -13.04 1.19
N ARG A 54 -8.84 -12.13 0.47
CA ARG A 54 -9.54 -10.99 1.07
C ARG A 54 -11.05 -11.09 0.76
N PRO A 55 -11.90 -11.52 1.72
CA PRO A 55 -13.23 -12.05 1.42
C PRO A 55 -14.33 -10.99 1.22
N MET A 56 -14.01 -9.69 1.04
CA MET A 56 -15.06 -8.69 0.82
C MET A 56 -15.65 -8.83 -0.59
N SER A 57 -16.98 -8.88 -0.69
CA SER A 57 -17.66 -9.26 -1.93
C SER A 57 -17.30 -8.36 -3.12
N GLY A 58 -17.20 -7.03 -2.92
CA GLY A 58 -16.79 -6.10 -3.99
C GLY A 58 -15.36 -6.34 -4.51
N MET A 59 -14.42 -6.67 -3.62
CA MET A 59 -13.04 -6.98 -4.04
C MET A 59 -12.93 -8.31 -4.78
N VAL A 60 -13.69 -9.33 -4.35
CA VAL A 60 -13.71 -10.63 -5.01
C VAL A 60 -14.23 -10.49 -6.44
N VAL A 61 -15.30 -9.71 -6.63
CA VAL A 61 -15.86 -9.42 -7.96
C VAL A 61 -14.84 -8.68 -8.82
N GLU A 62 -14.24 -7.60 -8.32
CA GLU A 62 -13.24 -6.83 -9.08
C GLU A 62 -12.05 -7.70 -9.50
N LYS A 63 -11.50 -8.50 -8.57
CA LYS A 63 -10.41 -9.43 -8.86
C LYS A 63 -10.82 -10.51 -9.86
N GLY A 64 -12.04 -11.04 -9.75
CA GLY A 64 -12.57 -12.02 -10.69
C GLY A 64 -12.68 -11.47 -12.11
N ILE A 65 -13.19 -10.25 -12.27
CA ILE A 65 -13.25 -9.58 -13.58
C ILE A 65 -11.85 -9.35 -14.14
N CYS A 66 -10.93 -8.84 -13.32
CA CYS A 66 -9.54 -8.61 -13.73
C CYS A 66 -8.83 -9.92 -14.10
N GLN A 67 -9.10 -11.01 -13.38
CA GLN A 67 -8.56 -12.33 -13.67
C GLN A 67 -9.05 -12.84 -15.03
N ILE A 68 -10.36 -12.84 -15.26
CA ILE A 68 -10.96 -13.32 -16.52
C ILE A 68 -10.43 -12.51 -17.70
N GLY A 69 -10.40 -11.18 -17.57
CA GLY A 69 -9.84 -10.29 -18.60
C GLY A 69 -8.35 -10.53 -18.85
N GLY A 70 -7.55 -10.70 -17.79
CA GLY A 70 -6.13 -11.03 -17.88
C GLY A 70 -5.88 -12.38 -18.57
N THR A 71 -6.63 -13.41 -18.18
CA THR A 71 -6.58 -14.75 -18.78
C THR A 71 -6.97 -14.72 -20.26
N LEU A 72 -7.99 -13.97 -20.65
CA LEU A 72 -8.38 -13.81 -22.05
C LEU A 72 -7.25 -13.19 -22.89
N ILE A 73 -6.66 -12.08 -22.41
CA ILE A 73 -5.54 -11.41 -23.10
C ILE A 73 -4.32 -12.34 -23.17
N GLY A 74 -3.98 -13.01 -22.06
CA GLY A 74 -2.89 -13.98 -22.01
C GLY A 74 -3.11 -15.15 -22.96
N ALA A 75 -4.35 -15.63 -23.08
CA ALA A 75 -4.72 -16.68 -24.02
C ALA A 75 -4.53 -16.26 -25.46
N LEU A 76 -5.02 -15.07 -25.83
CA LEU A 76 -4.86 -14.51 -27.16
C LEU A 76 -3.37 -14.34 -27.51
N VAL A 77 -2.57 -13.76 -26.61
CA VAL A 77 -1.14 -13.58 -26.85
C VAL A 77 -0.40 -14.92 -26.93
N GLY A 78 -0.74 -15.89 -26.08
CA GLY A 78 -0.18 -17.25 -26.16
C GLY A 78 -0.45 -17.92 -27.50
N ILE A 79 -1.69 -17.82 -28.00
CA ILE A 79 -2.07 -18.33 -29.33
C ILE A 79 -1.29 -17.60 -30.43
N VAL A 80 -1.16 -16.28 -30.36
CA VAL A 80 -0.40 -15.49 -31.35
C VAL A 80 1.07 -15.88 -31.37
N ILE A 81 1.72 -16.02 -30.20
CA ILE A 81 3.11 -16.47 -30.10
C ILE A 81 3.27 -17.84 -30.76
N MET A 82 2.36 -18.77 -30.47
CA MET A 82 2.41 -20.10 -31.07
C MET A 82 2.09 -20.08 -32.57
N ALA A 83 1.19 -19.21 -33.04
CA ALA A 83 0.89 -19.10 -34.46
C ALA A 83 2.12 -18.70 -35.30
N PHE A 84 2.98 -17.83 -34.76
CA PHE A 84 4.22 -17.42 -35.43
C PHE A 84 5.40 -18.37 -35.16
N PHE A 85 5.48 -18.96 -33.97
CA PHE A 85 6.70 -19.65 -33.50
C PHE A 85 6.48 -21.11 -33.07
N ALA A 86 5.36 -21.76 -33.45
CA ALA A 86 5.09 -23.15 -33.06
C ALA A 86 6.23 -24.13 -33.42
N GLN A 87 6.89 -23.91 -34.55
CA GLN A 87 8.01 -24.76 -35.01
C GLN A 87 9.36 -24.34 -34.41
N ALA A 88 9.45 -23.17 -33.78
CA ALA A 88 10.70 -22.57 -33.31
C ALA A 88 10.63 -22.29 -31.78
N ARG A 89 11.04 -23.29 -30.98
CA ARG A 89 10.99 -23.24 -29.50
C ARG A 89 11.70 -22.03 -28.90
N VAL A 90 12.90 -21.69 -29.38
CA VAL A 90 13.70 -20.59 -28.81
C VAL A 90 13.06 -19.22 -29.06
N PRO A 91 12.69 -18.84 -30.30
CA PRO A 91 11.92 -17.61 -30.55
C PRO A 91 10.61 -17.51 -29.75
N ALA A 92 9.87 -18.61 -29.60
CA ALA A 92 8.63 -18.63 -28.82
C ALA A 92 8.89 -18.26 -27.35
N LEU A 93 9.94 -18.84 -26.74
CA LEU A 93 10.31 -18.54 -25.35
C LEU A 93 10.82 -17.11 -25.18
N ILE A 94 11.57 -16.56 -26.15
CA ILE A 94 12.01 -15.16 -26.11
C ILE A 94 10.80 -14.20 -26.18
N ALA A 95 9.86 -14.45 -27.10
CA ALA A 95 8.64 -13.67 -27.22
C ALA A 95 7.80 -13.73 -25.93
N LEU A 96 7.71 -14.91 -25.34
CA LEU A 96 7.04 -15.11 -24.05
C LEU A 96 7.75 -14.38 -22.90
N THR A 97 9.08 -14.40 -22.83
CA THR A 97 9.84 -13.62 -21.84
C THR A 97 9.52 -12.14 -21.93
N LEU A 98 9.49 -11.58 -23.15
CA LEU A 98 9.13 -10.17 -23.37
C LEU A 98 7.70 -9.86 -22.91
N TRP A 99 6.75 -10.77 -23.16
CA TRP A 99 5.39 -10.66 -22.66
C TRP A 99 5.32 -10.69 -21.13
N ILE A 100 6.03 -11.63 -20.49
CA ILE A 100 6.11 -11.72 -19.02
C ILE A 100 6.71 -10.43 -18.44
N MET A 101 7.76 -9.88 -19.05
CA MET A 101 8.34 -8.59 -18.66
C MET A 101 7.32 -7.45 -18.79
N PHE A 102 6.61 -7.37 -19.91
CA PHE A 102 5.57 -6.36 -20.14
C PHE A 102 4.43 -6.45 -19.12
N CYS A 103 3.93 -7.65 -18.84
CA CYS A 103 2.91 -7.89 -17.83
C CYS A 103 3.40 -7.56 -16.41
N THR A 104 4.64 -7.92 -16.07
CA THR A 104 5.22 -7.61 -14.74
C THR A 104 5.45 -6.11 -14.56
N TYR A 105 5.85 -5.43 -15.64
CA TYR A 105 5.95 -3.98 -15.70
C TYR A 105 4.59 -3.31 -15.46
N GLY A 106 3.55 -3.73 -16.19
CA GLY A 106 2.18 -3.26 -16.00
C GLY A 106 1.66 -3.53 -14.58
N SER A 107 1.87 -4.74 -14.08
CA SER A 107 1.53 -5.15 -12.71
C SER A 107 2.18 -4.27 -11.63
N SER A 108 3.42 -3.82 -11.86
CA SER A 108 4.15 -2.93 -10.94
C SER A 108 3.69 -1.48 -11.00
N LEU A 109 3.13 -1.02 -12.13
CA LEU A 109 2.61 0.34 -12.30
C LEU A 109 1.17 0.49 -11.81
N LEU A 110 0.38 -0.57 -11.93
CA LEU A 110 -1.02 -0.62 -11.55
C LEU A 110 -1.12 -0.94 -10.05
N ARG A 111 -1.75 -0.06 -9.28
CA ARG A 111 -1.96 -0.25 -7.82
C ARG A 111 -3.32 -0.87 -7.47
N ASN A 112 -4.13 -1.13 -8.49
CA ASN A 112 -5.47 -1.69 -8.37
C ASN A 112 -5.47 -3.19 -8.66
N ASN A 113 -6.64 -3.81 -8.56
CA ASN A 113 -6.81 -5.24 -8.85
C ASN A 113 -6.48 -5.62 -10.32
N PHE A 114 -6.26 -4.66 -11.23
CA PHE A 114 -5.74 -4.94 -12.57
C PHE A 114 -4.29 -5.45 -12.55
N SER A 115 -3.51 -5.15 -11.52
CA SER A 115 -2.19 -5.76 -11.31
C SER A 115 -2.28 -7.29 -11.27
N TYR A 116 -3.33 -7.81 -10.62
CA TYR A 116 -3.63 -9.24 -10.61
C TYR A 116 -3.98 -9.76 -12.02
N GLY A 117 -4.78 -9.00 -12.79
CA GLY A 117 -5.06 -9.32 -14.19
C GLY A 117 -3.81 -9.42 -15.07
N CYS A 118 -2.86 -8.49 -14.92
CA CYS A 118 -1.57 -8.56 -15.63
C CYS A 118 -0.76 -9.81 -15.26
N ILE A 119 -0.71 -10.18 -13.98
CA ILE A 119 -0.03 -11.40 -13.51
C ILE A 119 -0.68 -12.63 -14.14
N MET A 120 -2.01 -12.70 -14.13
CA MET A 120 -2.75 -13.83 -14.72
C MET A 120 -2.57 -13.90 -16.24
N GLY A 121 -2.48 -12.76 -16.93
CA GLY A 121 -2.15 -12.73 -18.36
C GLY A 121 -0.74 -13.26 -18.67
N ALA A 122 0.25 -12.99 -17.81
CA ALA A 122 1.59 -13.57 -17.94
C ALA A 122 1.57 -15.09 -17.75
N VAL A 123 0.90 -15.55 -16.68
CA VAL A 123 0.82 -16.97 -16.32
C VAL A 123 0.05 -17.78 -17.36
N THR A 124 -1.08 -17.27 -17.86
CA THR A 124 -1.89 -17.96 -18.88
C THR A 124 -1.13 -18.08 -20.21
N ALA A 125 -0.49 -16.99 -20.68
CA ALA A 125 0.33 -17.04 -21.89
C ALA A 125 1.49 -18.03 -21.75
N MET A 126 2.14 -18.03 -20.57
CA MET A 126 3.21 -18.96 -20.25
C MET A 126 2.75 -20.41 -20.29
N LEU A 127 1.60 -20.73 -19.68
CA LEU A 127 1.05 -22.08 -19.68
C LEU A 127 0.74 -22.54 -21.11
N ILE A 128 0.08 -21.70 -21.93
CA ILE A 128 -0.29 -22.08 -23.30
C ILE A 128 0.95 -22.36 -24.13
N VAL A 129 1.93 -21.47 -24.13
CA VAL A 129 3.15 -21.62 -24.94
C VAL A 129 3.98 -22.83 -24.48
N VAL A 130 4.18 -23.02 -23.18
CA VAL A 130 5.04 -24.11 -22.65
C VAL A 130 4.37 -25.47 -22.76
N ILE A 131 3.06 -25.58 -22.49
CA ILE A 131 2.33 -26.85 -22.67
C ILE A 131 2.27 -27.23 -24.15
N SER A 132 1.99 -26.26 -25.02
CA SER A 132 1.86 -26.50 -26.46
C SER A 132 3.20 -26.83 -27.12
N ALA A 133 4.33 -26.41 -26.54
CA ALA A 133 5.66 -26.70 -27.08
C ALA A 133 5.98 -28.20 -27.17
N ASN A 134 5.27 -29.04 -26.40
CA ASN A 134 5.44 -30.51 -26.37
C ASN A 134 4.31 -31.27 -27.09
N GLN A 135 3.37 -30.57 -27.74
CA GLN A 135 2.19 -31.17 -28.37
C GLN A 135 2.03 -30.72 -29.83
N PRO A 136 1.30 -31.49 -30.67
CA PRO A 136 0.98 -31.07 -32.01
C PRO A 136 0.17 -29.76 -32.03
N PRO A 137 0.33 -28.88 -33.05
CA PRO A 137 -0.27 -27.54 -33.07
C PRO A 137 -1.81 -27.49 -33.03
N SER A 138 -2.49 -28.62 -33.24
CA SER A 138 -3.95 -28.68 -33.31
C SER A 138 -4.66 -28.47 -31.97
N GLY A 139 -3.98 -28.66 -30.83
CA GLY A 139 -4.59 -28.57 -29.49
C GLY A 139 -4.47 -27.21 -28.78
N ILE A 140 -3.86 -26.20 -29.43
CA ILE A 140 -3.53 -24.93 -28.76
C ILE A 140 -4.79 -24.15 -28.35
N PHE A 141 -5.81 -24.16 -29.22
CA PHE A 141 -7.09 -23.53 -28.92
C PHE A 141 -7.81 -24.22 -27.76
N ASP A 142 -7.78 -25.55 -27.72
CA ASP A 142 -8.41 -26.33 -26.65
C ASP A 142 -7.76 -26.04 -25.29
N ILE A 143 -6.43 -25.97 -25.24
CA ILE A 143 -5.70 -25.57 -24.03
C ILE A 143 -6.11 -24.16 -23.58
N ALA A 144 -6.27 -23.22 -24.52
CA ALA A 144 -6.68 -21.86 -24.20
C ALA A 144 -8.12 -21.80 -23.65
N VAL A 145 -9.05 -22.53 -24.26
CA VAL A 145 -10.45 -22.64 -23.79
C VAL A 145 -10.50 -23.31 -22.42
N ALA A 146 -9.73 -24.38 -22.19
CA ALA A 146 -9.63 -25.04 -20.90
C ALA A 146 -9.14 -24.10 -19.80
N ARG A 147 -8.12 -23.27 -20.07
CA ARG A 147 -7.65 -22.27 -19.09
C ARG A 147 -8.71 -21.23 -18.78
N LEU A 148 -9.43 -20.75 -19.79
CA LEU A 148 -10.48 -19.75 -19.59
C LEU A 148 -11.65 -20.33 -18.78
N SER A 149 -12.06 -21.58 -19.05
CA SER A 149 -13.15 -22.25 -18.33
C SER A 149 -12.74 -22.58 -16.88
N GLU A 150 -11.55 -23.12 -16.64
CA GLU A 150 -11.04 -23.45 -15.30
C GLU A 150 -10.95 -22.21 -14.40
N LEU A 151 -10.28 -21.15 -14.87
CA LEU A 151 -10.08 -19.93 -14.10
C LEU A 151 -11.40 -19.14 -13.96
N GLY A 152 -12.20 -19.10 -15.02
CA GLY A 152 -13.52 -18.46 -15.00
C GLY A 152 -14.46 -19.12 -13.99
N LEU A 153 -14.51 -20.47 -13.98
CA LEU A 153 -15.32 -21.23 -13.04
C LEU A 153 -14.89 -21.00 -11.58
N GLY A 154 -13.57 -21.01 -11.32
CA GLY A 154 -13.03 -20.68 -10.00
C GLY A 154 -13.45 -19.28 -9.53
N ALA A 155 -13.39 -18.29 -10.43
CA ALA A 155 -13.81 -16.92 -10.14
C ALA A 155 -15.32 -16.77 -9.89
N LEU A 156 -16.14 -17.47 -10.68
CA LEU A 156 -17.59 -17.49 -10.51
C LEU A 156 -17.99 -18.11 -9.17
N CYS A 157 -17.42 -19.28 -8.83
CA CYS A 157 -17.69 -19.96 -7.57
C CYS A 157 -17.26 -19.13 -6.36
N ALA A 158 -16.08 -18.50 -6.44
CA ALA A 158 -15.59 -17.60 -5.41
C ALA A 158 -16.51 -16.41 -5.18
N THR A 159 -16.97 -15.80 -6.27
CA THR A 159 -17.88 -14.65 -6.23
C THR A 159 -19.24 -15.05 -5.65
N LEU A 160 -19.80 -16.18 -6.10
CA LEU A 160 -21.09 -16.70 -5.66
C LEU A 160 -21.09 -17.01 -4.16
N VAL A 161 -20.10 -17.77 -3.69
CA VAL A 161 -19.97 -18.08 -2.26
C VAL A 161 -19.68 -16.81 -1.45
N SER A 162 -18.92 -15.86 -2.02
CA SER A 162 -18.66 -14.59 -1.35
C SER A 162 -19.92 -13.74 -1.14
N ALA A 163 -20.84 -13.79 -2.10
CA ALA A 163 -22.12 -13.08 -2.05
C ALA A 163 -23.16 -13.77 -1.14
N LEU A 164 -23.18 -15.10 -1.10
CA LEU A 164 -24.20 -15.87 -0.37
C LEU A 164 -23.83 -16.17 1.09
N LEU A 165 -22.58 -16.54 1.39
CA LEU A 165 -22.15 -16.94 2.73
C LEU A 165 -21.50 -15.78 3.48
N TRP A 166 -22.18 -15.27 4.52
CA TRP A 166 -21.73 -14.15 5.36
C TRP A 166 -21.14 -12.99 4.54
N PRO A 167 -21.96 -12.27 3.75
CA PRO A 167 -21.46 -11.19 2.91
C PRO A 167 -20.91 -10.06 3.78
N THR A 168 -19.59 -9.86 3.71
CA THR A 168 -18.92 -8.69 4.28
C THR A 168 -18.88 -7.60 3.22
N ARG A 169 -19.67 -6.56 3.48
CA ARG A 169 -19.79 -5.41 2.59
C ARG A 169 -18.57 -4.50 2.76
N VAL A 170 -18.00 -4.03 1.65
CA VAL A 170 -16.90 -3.06 1.64
C VAL A 170 -17.29 -1.81 2.43
N LYS A 171 -18.60 -1.50 2.48
CA LYS A 171 -19.13 -0.37 3.25
C LYS A 171 -18.78 -0.40 4.75
N ASP A 172 -18.91 -1.57 5.38
CA ASP A 172 -18.77 -1.72 6.82
C ASP A 172 -17.29 -1.82 7.16
N HIS A 173 -16.52 -2.48 6.29
CA HIS A 173 -15.06 -2.54 6.37
C HIS A 173 -14.40 -1.17 6.26
N LEU A 174 -14.73 -0.37 5.23
CA LEU A 174 -14.18 0.98 5.08
C LEU A 174 -14.60 1.92 6.21
N ALA A 175 -15.81 1.75 6.75
CA ALA A 175 -16.24 2.55 7.90
C ALA A 175 -15.42 2.23 9.16
N ASN A 176 -15.18 0.94 9.43
CA ASN A 176 -14.35 0.51 10.56
C ASN A 176 -12.89 0.93 10.40
N GLN A 177 -12.31 0.78 9.21
CA GLN A 177 -10.94 1.27 8.92
C GLN A 177 -10.86 2.80 9.05
N ALA A 178 -11.88 3.55 8.63
CA ALA A 178 -11.93 5.00 8.80
C ALA A 178 -12.03 5.41 10.28
N ASP A 179 -12.74 4.64 11.11
CA ASP A 179 -12.76 4.84 12.56
C ASP A 179 -11.38 4.60 13.17
N GLU A 180 -10.69 3.53 12.78
CA GLU A 180 -9.34 3.22 13.23
C GLU A 180 -8.34 4.34 12.86
N VAL A 181 -8.38 4.82 11.62
CA VAL A 181 -7.57 5.97 11.15
C VAL A 181 -7.83 7.22 12.00
N ILE A 182 -9.09 7.53 12.30
CA ILE A 182 -9.45 8.73 13.07
C ILE A 182 -9.00 8.60 14.52
N ASN A 183 -9.23 7.44 15.14
CA ASN A 183 -8.86 7.19 16.52
C ASN A 183 -7.34 7.26 16.71
N GLN A 184 -6.57 6.60 15.84
CA GLN A 184 -5.12 6.68 15.86
C GLN A 184 -4.61 8.11 15.60
N ALA A 185 -5.25 8.84 14.68
CA ALA A 185 -4.90 10.24 14.47
C ALA A 185 -5.17 11.11 15.70
N PHE A 186 -6.28 10.90 16.42
CA PHE A 186 -6.60 11.63 17.64
C PHE A 186 -5.65 11.26 18.80
N THR A 187 -5.25 9.99 18.92
CA THR A 187 -4.19 9.56 19.84
C THR A 187 -2.85 10.23 19.52
N HIS A 188 -2.50 10.32 18.23
CA HIS A 188 -1.28 11.04 17.83
C HIS A 188 -1.37 12.53 18.14
N ALA A 189 -2.54 13.14 17.96
CA ALA A 189 -2.77 14.55 18.25
C ALA A 189 -2.65 14.88 19.74
N SER A 190 -3.22 14.05 20.62
CA SER A 190 -3.12 14.27 22.06
C SER A 190 -1.66 14.20 22.52
N GLN A 191 -0.90 13.21 22.07
CA GLN A 191 0.53 13.06 22.38
C GLN A 191 1.38 14.24 21.88
N ARG A 192 1.14 14.71 20.65
CA ARG A 192 1.87 15.84 20.05
C ARG A 192 1.54 17.18 20.70
N LEU A 193 0.32 17.37 21.19
CA LEU A 193 -0.11 18.63 21.80
C LEU A 193 0.21 18.72 23.29
N ASP A 194 0.23 17.58 24.00
CA ASP A 194 0.71 17.51 25.39
C ASP A 194 2.22 17.77 25.50
N ALA A 195 2.96 17.68 24.38
CA ALA A 195 4.39 17.97 24.27
C ALA A 195 5.28 17.19 25.25
N GLY A 196 4.90 15.95 25.58
CA GLY A 196 5.65 15.09 26.50
C GLY A 196 7.03 14.65 25.96
N ASP A 197 7.94 14.30 26.88
CA ASP A 197 9.35 13.98 26.62
C ASP A 197 9.59 12.54 26.08
N GLU A 198 8.57 11.86 25.54
CA GLU A 198 8.68 10.49 25.03
C GLU A 198 8.67 10.45 23.49
N PRO A 199 9.81 10.74 22.82
CA PRO A 199 9.89 10.76 21.37
C PRO A 199 9.59 9.39 20.74
N GLU A 200 9.91 8.29 21.42
CA GLU A 200 9.62 6.92 20.96
C GLU A 200 8.12 6.62 20.89
N ALA A 201 7.35 6.97 21.92
CA ALA A 201 5.91 6.76 21.96
C ALA A 201 5.19 7.55 20.84
N MET A 202 5.65 8.78 20.59
CA MET A 202 5.14 9.65 19.54
C MET A 202 5.45 9.10 18.14
N GLN A 203 6.65 8.57 17.94
CA GLN A 203 7.06 7.91 16.68
C GLN A 203 6.20 6.66 16.42
N GLN A 204 6.01 5.81 17.45
CA GLN A 204 5.20 4.60 17.35
C GLN A 204 3.75 4.89 16.99
N SER A 205 3.16 5.92 17.61
CA SER A 205 1.80 6.39 17.32
C SER A 205 1.64 6.90 15.90
N LEU A 206 2.65 7.61 15.37
CA LEU A 206 2.65 8.04 13.98
C LEU A 206 2.65 6.83 13.04
N THR A 207 3.59 5.90 13.21
CA THR A 207 3.70 4.69 12.38
C THR A 207 2.43 3.84 12.44
N ALA A 208 1.87 3.64 13.64
CA ALA A 208 0.61 2.93 13.84
C ALA A 208 -0.56 3.57 13.06
N SER A 209 -0.55 4.90 12.89
CA SER A 209 -1.57 5.64 12.14
C SER A 209 -1.47 5.48 10.61
N LEU A 210 -0.32 5.06 10.08
CA LEU A 210 -0.05 5.02 8.65
C LEU A 210 -0.56 3.75 7.99
N GLU A 211 -0.43 2.60 8.65
CA GLU A 211 -0.86 1.31 8.10
C GLU A 211 -2.37 1.33 7.78
N PRO A 212 -3.28 1.68 8.72
CA PRO A 212 -4.71 1.73 8.42
C PRO A 212 -5.07 2.76 7.35
N LEU A 213 -4.35 3.88 7.27
CA LEU A 213 -4.55 4.89 6.24
C LEU A 213 -4.21 4.35 4.84
N THR A 214 -3.10 3.64 4.71
CA THR A 214 -2.69 3.01 3.44
C THR A 214 -3.60 1.86 3.03
N MET A 215 -4.08 1.07 4.00
CA MET A 215 -5.03 -0.01 3.78
C MET A 215 -6.40 0.53 3.35
N LEU A 216 -6.92 1.55 4.03
CA LEU A 216 -8.18 2.22 3.67
C LEU A 216 -8.15 2.73 2.23
N GLU A 217 -7.05 3.39 1.85
CA GLU A 217 -6.90 3.92 0.50
C GLU A 217 -6.83 2.81 -0.57
N THR A 218 -6.11 1.71 -0.28
CA THR A 218 -6.00 0.55 -1.17
C THR A 218 -7.33 -0.18 -1.33
N ASP A 219 -8.02 -0.46 -0.22
CA ASP A 219 -9.27 -1.22 -0.20
C ASP A 219 -10.45 -0.42 -0.74
N SER A 220 -10.38 0.92 -0.69
CA SER A 220 -11.47 1.79 -1.15
C SER A 220 -11.86 1.52 -2.61
N GLN A 221 -10.90 1.18 -3.48
CA GLN A 221 -11.12 1.02 -4.92
C GLN A 221 -12.21 0.01 -5.26
N ALA A 222 -12.35 -1.03 -4.44
CA ALA A 222 -13.37 -2.05 -4.60
C ALA A 222 -14.79 -1.53 -4.34
N ALA A 223 -14.95 -0.40 -3.64
CA ALA A 223 -16.25 0.20 -3.39
C ALA A 223 -16.98 0.57 -4.68
N ARG A 224 -16.26 0.85 -5.78
CA ARG A 224 -16.86 1.14 -7.10
C ARG A 224 -17.73 0.00 -7.63
N TYR A 225 -17.46 -1.23 -7.19
CA TYR A 225 -18.18 -2.43 -7.62
C TYR A 225 -19.34 -2.80 -6.68
N GLU A 226 -19.59 -2.02 -5.62
CA GLU A 226 -20.63 -2.29 -4.61
C GLU A 226 -21.75 -1.23 -4.61
N GLY A 227 -22.35 -1.01 -5.78
CA GLY A 227 -23.55 -0.17 -5.95
C GLY A 227 -23.26 1.29 -6.35
N PRO A 228 -24.33 2.11 -6.52
CA PRO A 228 -24.23 3.46 -7.10
C PRO A 228 -23.42 4.44 -6.23
N ASP A 229 -23.41 4.21 -4.91
CA ASP A 229 -22.73 5.05 -3.92
C ASP A 229 -21.22 4.81 -3.81
N GLY A 230 -20.69 3.80 -4.51
CA GLY A 230 -19.28 3.40 -4.46
C GLY A 230 -18.29 4.52 -4.77
N ASN A 231 -18.60 5.33 -5.79
CA ASN A 231 -17.77 6.47 -6.18
C ASN A 231 -17.77 7.58 -5.11
N GLY A 232 -18.87 7.73 -4.37
CA GLY A 232 -18.95 8.68 -3.25
C GLY A 232 -18.03 8.28 -2.10
N ARG A 233 -18.01 6.99 -1.77
CA ARG A 233 -17.13 6.41 -0.73
C ARG A 233 -15.66 6.61 -1.07
N MET A 234 -15.28 6.30 -2.32
CA MET A 234 -13.94 6.55 -2.85
C MET A 234 -13.49 8.00 -2.65
N ARG A 235 -14.34 8.96 -3.03
CA ARG A 235 -14.04 10.38 -2.87
C ARG A 235 -13.90 10.77 -1.40
N ALA A 236 -14.78 10.25 -0.54
CA ALA A 236 -14.71 10.49 0.90
C ALA A 236 -13.42 9.92 1.51
N THR A 237 -12.97 8.73 1.09
CA THR A 237 -11.66 8.17 1.47
C THR A 237 -10.51 9.08 1.04
N HIS A 238 -10.47 9.55 -0.22
CA HIS A 238 -9.43 10.49 -0.65
C HIS A 238 -9.40 11.78 0.18
N VAL A 239 -10.58 12.29 0.57
CA VAL A 239 -10.67 13.48 1.44
C VAL A 239 -10.13 13.16 2.83
N LEU A 240 -10.51 12.02 3.43
CA LEU A 240 -9.99 11.58 4.71
C LEU A 240 -8.46 11.48 4.66
N THR A 241 -7.92 10.75 3.68
CA THR A 241 -6.48 10.58 3.46
C THR A 241 -5.73 11.92 3.38
N ARG A 242 -6.18 12.83 2.50
CA ARG A 242 -5.53 14.15 2.35
C ARG A 242 -5.61 14.98 3.64
N ARG A 243 -6.73 14.91 4.36
CA ARG A 243 -6.93 15.67 5.61
C ARG A 243 -6.12 15.11 6.76
N THR A 244 -6.02 13.78 6.88
CA THR A 244 -5.17 13.12 7.87
C THR A 244 -3.69 13.46 7.67
N LEU A 245 -3.19 13.44 6.43
CA LEU A 245 -1.80 13.82 6.17
C LEU A 245 -1.52 15.30 6.47
N ARG A 246 -2.45 16.20 6.11
CA ARG A 246 -2.36 17.62 6.49
C ARG A 246 -2.41 17.81 8.01
N PHE A 247 -3.25 17.05 8.69
CA PHE A 247 -3.37 17.05 10.15
C PHE A 247 -2.06 16.65 10.82
N PHE A 248 -1.41 15.57 10.37
CA PHE A 248 -0.09 15.17 10.87
C PHE A 248 1.01 16.20 10.60
N ALA A 249 1.02 16.80 9.40
CA ALA A 249 1.99 17.83 9.06
C ALA A 249 1.87 19.07 9.98
N THR A 250 0.64 19.54 10.24
CA THR A 250 0.39 20.66 11.16
C THR A 250 0.70 20.30 12.62
N LEU A 251 0.39 19.08 13.06
CA LEU A 251 0.74 18.61 14.41
C LEU A 251 2.25 18.52 14.62
N GLY A 252 3.00 18.07 13.60
CA GLY A 252 4.46 18.04 13.65
C GLY A 252 5.05 19.43 13.89
N ALA A 253 4.58 20.42 13.13
CA ALA A 253 5.01 21.82 13.30
C ALA A 253 4.56 22.43 14.63
N LEU A 254 3.38 22.07 15.14
CA LEU A 254 2.90 22.52 16.45
C LEU A 254 3.72 21.96 17.60
N TYR A 255 4.00 20.65 17.56
CA TYR A 255 4.82 20.00 18.58
C TYR A 255 6.17 20.68 18.70
N GLN A 256 6.83 20.99 17.58
CA GLN A 256 8.11 21.68 17.59
C GLN A 256 8.03 23.05 18.29
N LEU A 257 6.99 23.85 18.01
CA LEU A 257 6.82 25.16 18.65
C LEU A 257 6.49 25.05 20.15
N LEU A 258 5.66 24.08 20.54
CA LEU A 258 5.22 23.89 21.93
C LEU A 258 6.30 23.23 22.81
N HIS A 259 7.17 22.40 22.21
CA HIS A 259 8.20 21.65 22.91
C HIS A 259 9.58 22.35 22.83
N ASP A 260 10.15 22.50 21.63
CA ASP A 260 11.52 23.03 21.44
C ASP A 260 11.60 24.55 21.71
N HIS A 261 10.47 25.28 21.59
CA HIS A 261 10.39 26.73 21.81
C HIS A 261 9.41 27.11 22.92
N ARG A 262 9.26 26.25 23.92
CA ARG A 262 8.36 26.42 25.07
C ARG A 262 8.46 27.80 25.72
N GLU A 263 9.67 28.33 25.88
CA GLU A 263 9.92 29.64 26.53
C GLU A 263 9.33 30.82 25.77
N ARG A 264 9.11 30.68 24.47
CA ARG A 264 8.58 31.73 23.58
C ARG A 264 7.05 31.73 23.50
N ILE A 265 6.40 30.71 24.06
CA ILE A 265 4.95 30.53 24.00
C ILE A 265 4.34 30.80 25.37
N SER A 266 3.31 31.65 25.42
CA SER A 266 2.67 32.04 26.67
C SER A 266 2.00 30.86 27.39
N ALA A 267 1.96 30.89 28.73
CA ALA A 267 1.33 29.85 29.53
C ALA A 267 -0.16 29.60 29.19
N PRO A 268 -0.99 30.63 28.90
CA PRO A 268 -2.37 30.41 28.49
C PRO A 268 -2.51 29.65 27.15
N LEU A 269 -1.56 29.83 26.22
CA LEU A 269 -1.56 29.08 24.95
C LEU A 269 -1.19 27.61 25.16
N HIS A 270 -0.24 27.33 26.06
CA HIS A 270 0.05 25.95 26.47
C HIS A 270 -1.16 25.28 27.12
N GLN A 271 -1.87 26.00 27.99
CA GLN A 271 -3.10 25.49 28.60
C GLN A 271 -4.16 25.18 27.54
N LEU A 272 -4.36 26.05 26.55
CA LEU A 272 -5.28 25.79 25.45
C LEU A 272 -4.86 24.57 24.62
N ALA A 273 -3.55 24.40 24.35
CA ALA A 273 -3.03 23.23 23.63
C ALA A 273 -3.31 21.93 24.40
N SER A 274 -3.10 21.93 25.72
CA SER A 274 -3.40 20.79 26.61
C SER A 274 -4.91 20.52 26.70
N GLU A 275 -5.76 21.54 26.81
CA GLU A 275 -7.22 21.38 26.75
C GLU A 275 -7.68 20.72 25.43
N ILE A 276 -7.03 21.08 24.31
CA ILE A 276 -7.29 20.47 23.01
C ILE A 276 -6.77 19.02 22.96
N ALA A 277 -5.61 18.74 23.55
CA ALA A 277 -5.03 17.40 23.65
C ALA A 277 -5.97 16.45 24.41
N ASP A 278 -6.48 16.89 25.58
CA ASP A 278 -7.50 16.17 26.35
C ASP A 278 -8.80 16.00 25.54
N GLY A 279 -9.15 17.01 24.76
CA GLY A 279 -10.24 16.96 23.80
C GLY A 279 -10.14 15.79 22.81
N PHE A 280 -8.97 15.62 22.20
CA PHE A 280 -8.69 14.53 21.27
C PHE A 280 -8.67 13.17 21.97
N ARG A 281 -8.05 13.09 23.15
CA ARG A 281 -8.01 11.88 23.99
C ARG A 281 -9.42 11.40 24.34
N ASN A 282 -10.30 12.34 24.71
CA ASN A 282 -11.70 12.03 25.00
C ASN A 282 -12.48 11.65 23.74
N ALA A 283 -12.27 12.35 22.62
CA ALA A 283 -12.98 12.09 21.37
C ALA A 283 -12.68 10.69 20.79
N GLU A 284 -11.47 10.16 21.02
CA GLU A 284 -11.07 8.80 20.63
C GLU A 284 -11.84 7.71 21.41
N HIS A 285 -12.17 7.94 22.67
CA HIS A 285 -12.95 7.01 23.49
C HIS A 285 -14.47 7.09 23.23
N VAL A 286 -14.94 8.12 22.53
CA VAL A 286 -16.36 8.34 22.29
C VAL A 286 -16.87 7.48 21.14
N LYS A 287 -17.89 6.66 21.42
CA LYS A 287 -18.57 5.88 20.39
C LYS A 287 -19.47 6.79 19.54
N GLY A 288 -19.04 7.04 18.31
CA GLY A 288 -19.86 7.63 17.26
C GLY A 288 -19.49 9.07 16.90
N VAL A 289 -19.57 9.34 15.59
CA VAL A 289 -19.17 10.61 14.95
C VAL A 289 -19.85 11.84 15.56
N PRO A 290 -21.18 11.87 15.83
CA PRO A 290 -21.85 13.08 16.28
C PRO A 290 -21.35 13.58 17.65
N ALA A 291 -21.07 12.65 18.57
CA ALA A 291 -20.63 12.99 19.92
C ALA A 291 -19.18 13.50 19.93
N ALA A 292 -18.27 12.84 19.21
CA ALA A 292 -16.90 13.32 18.99
C ALA A 292 -16.90 14.71 18.32
N ARG A 293 -17.75 14.90 17.30
CA ARG A 293 -17.91 16.20 16.63
C ARG A 293 -18.38 17.30 17.58
N GLN A 294 -19.32 17.01 18.47
CA GLN A 294 -19.82 17.99 19.44
C GLN A 294 -18.74 18.44 20.43
N GLN A 295 -17.88 17.51 20.89
CA GLN A 295 -16.75 17.85 21.76
C GLN A 295 -15.74 18.76 21.05
N LEU A 296 -15.29 18.38 19.85
CA LEU A 296 -14.32 19.17 19.08
C LEU A 296 -14.89 20.52 18.63
N LEU A 297 -16.21 20.62 18.40
CA LEU A 297 -16.88 21.89 18.12
C LEU A 297 -16.80 22.88 19.29
N LYS A 298 -16.88 22.41 20.55
CA LYS A 298 -16.72 23.27 21.73
C LYS A 298 -15.30 23.84 21.81
N LEU A 299 -14.30 22.99 21.60
CA LEU A 299 -12.89 23.38 21.59
C LEU A 299 -12.58 24.33 20.43
N ARG A 300 -13.18 24.09 19.25
CA ARG A 300 -13.06 25.00 18.10
C ARG A 300 -13.62 26.38 18.41
N LYS A 301 -14.79 26.47 19.05
CA LYS A 301 -15.35 27.77 19.50
C LYS A 301 -14.42 28.45 20.50
N ARG A 302 -13.86 27.69 21.45
CA ARG A 302 -12.91 28.21 22.44
C ARG A 302 -11.64 28.77 21.79
N ALA A 303 -11.04 28.05 20.84
CA ALA A 303 -9.86 28.49 20.11
C ALA A 303 -10.12 29.71 19.20
N HIS A 304 -11.31 29.82 18.61
CA HIS A 304 -11.69 31.01 17.83
C HIS A 304 -12.01 32.24 18.69
N ALA A 305 -12.46 32.04 19.94
CA ALA A 305 -12.74 33.13 20.88
C ALA A 305 -11.47 33.66 21.57
N TYR A 306 -10.32 33.02 21.37
CA TYR A 306 -9.03 33.49 21.89
C TYR A 306 -8.63 34.79 21.17
N ALA A 307 -8.27 35.83 21.93
CA ALA A 307 -7.95 37.15 21.39
C ALA A 307 -6.54 37.15 20.77
N ASP A 308 -6.44 37.57 19.50
CA ASP A 308 -5.18 37.53 18.73
C ASP A 308 -4.38 38.85 18.81
N THR A 309 -5.02 39.95 19.25
CA THR A 309 -4.54 41.33 19.07
C THR A 309 -3.28 41.71 19.85
N GLN A 310 -2.90 40.95 20.89
CA GLN A 310 -1.69 41.21 21.70
C GLN A 310 -0.64 40.08 21.63
N LEU A 311 -0.83 39.12 20.72
CA LEU A 311 0.10 37.99 20.58
C LEU A 311 1.25 38.34 19.64
N ASP A 312 2.45 37.89 20.00
CA ASP A 312 3.61 37.90 19.11
C ASP A 312 3.32 37.14 17.79
N PRO A 313 3.99 37.47 16.67
CA PRO A 313 3.80 36.82 15.38
C PRO A 313 3.86 35.28 15.44
N LEU A 314 4.82 34.74 16.20
CA LEU A 314 4.96 33.29 16.39
C LEU A 314 3.78 32.69 17.18
N GLN A 315 3.32 33.37 18.24
CA GLN A 315 2.18 32.94 19.05
C GLN A 315 0.87 32.98 18.25
N ARG A 316 0.70 33.99 17.37
CA ARG A 316 -0.41 34.04 16.39
C ARG A 316 -0.38 32.83 15.45
N ARG A 317 0.80 32.39 15.03
CA ARG A 317 0.94 31.18 14.21
C ARG A 317 0.54 29.92 14.98
N VAL A 318 0.85 29.81 16.27
CA VAL A 318 0.42 28.68 17.12
C VAL A 318 -1.11 28.60 17.21
N ILE A 319 -1.79 29.71 17.54
CA ILE A 319 -3.26 29.68 17.65
C ILE A 319 -3.93 29.38 16.30
N LEU A 320 -3.40 29.89 15.19
CA LEU A 320 -3.87 29.53 13.85
C LEU A 320 -3.70 28.04 13.57
N ALA A 321 -2.54 27.47 13.90
CA ALA A 321 -2.29 26.05 13.70
C ALA A 321 -3.21 25.17 14.58
N LEU A 322 -3.48 25.56 15.84
CA LEU A 322 -4.48 24.88 16.70
C LEU A 322 -5.89 24.91 16.08
N ARG A 323 -6.31 26.07 15.54
CA ARG A 323 -7.58 26.22 14.81
C ARG A 323 -7.61 25.34 13.55
N GLU A 324 -6.51 25.27 12.80
CA GLU A 324 -6.37 24.41 11.62
C GLU A 324 -6.49 22.92 11.97
N VAL A 325 -5.83 22.45 13.03
CA VAL A 325 -5.88 21.06 13.50
C VAL A 325 -7.32 20.65 13.87
N LEU A 326 -8.03 21.47 14.63
CA LEU A 326 -9.46 21.24 14.93
C LEU A 326 -10.34 21.26 13.67
N GLY A 327 -10.03 22.14 12.71
CA GLY A 327 -10.69 22.20 11.42
C GLY A 327 -10.51 20.92 10.59
N HIS A 328 -9.28 20.39 10.53
CA HIS A 328 -8.98 19.12 9.86
C HIS A 328 -9.74 17.97 10.52
N ALA A 329 -9.72 17.87 11.85
CA ALA A 329 -10.41 16.82 12.59
C ALA A 329 -11.92 16.80 12.32
N MET A 330 -12.56 17.97 12.22
CA MET A 330 -13.97 18.06 11.83
C MET A 330 -14.24 17.53 10.43
N ILE A 331 -13.39 17.86 9.45
CA ILE A 331 -13.54 17.37 8.07
C ILE A 331 -13.27 15.87 8.01
N MET A 332 -12.34 15.34 8.80
CA MET A 332 -12.08 13.90 8.91
C MET A 332 -13.33 13.16 9.41
N LEU A 333 -14.00 13.68 10.46
CA LEU A 333 -15.27 13.14 10.96
C LEU A 333 -16.39 13.21 9.90
N ASP A 334 -16.48 14.31 9.15
CA ASP A 334 -17.44 14.45 8.05
C ASP A 334 -17.13 13.46 6.90
N ALA A 335 -15.86 13.21 6.61
CA ALA A 335 -15.42 12.24 5.62
C ALA A 335 -15.72 10.81 6.05
N ARG A 336 -15.49 10.44 7.30
CA ARG A 336 -15.93 9.15 7.86
C ARG A 336 -17.43 8.99 7.72
N GLU A 337 -18.23 10.00 8.08
CA GLU A 337 -19.69 9.92 7.91
C GLU A 337 -20.09 9.72 6.44
N ALA A 338 -19.42 10.40 5.50
CA ALA A 338 -19.64 10.21 4.06
C ALA A 338 -19.13 8.85 3.53
N ILE A 339 -18.10 8.25 4.15
CA ILE A 339 -17.71 6.88 3.87
C ILE A 339 -18.84 5.95 4.30
N ALA A 340 -19.36 6.06 5.52
CA ALA A 340 -20.45 5.20 5.98
C ALA A 340 -21.77 5.44 5.22
N TYR A 341 -22.13 6.70 4.98
CA TYR A 341 -23.41 7.19 4.46
C TYR A 341 -23.22 8.33 3.43
N PRO A 342 -22.77 8.03 2.19
CA PRO A 342 -22.40 9.05 1.20
C PRO A 342 -23.56 9.97 0.78
N GLY A 343 -24.80 9.47 0.80
CA GLY A 343 -26.00 10.26 0.45
C GLY A 343 -26.27 11.48 1.35
N ARG A 344 -25.63 11.57 2.53
CA ARG A 344 -25.83 12.71 3.45
C ARG A 344 -24.92 13.91 3.17
N LYS A 345 -23.73 13.68 2.57
CA LYS A 345 -22.72 14.72 2.34
C LYS A 345 -21.94 14.43 1.05
N GLN A 346 -22.10 15.28 0.04
CA GLN A 346 -21.30 15.20 -1.19
C GLN A 346 -19.98 15.93 -1.01
N LEU A 347 -18.93 15.18 -0.67
CA LEU A 347 -17.57 15.71 -0.61
C LEU A 347 -16.96 15.79 -2.02
N ARG A 348 -16.52 16.97 -2.42
CA ARG A 348 -15.77 17.20 -3.66
C ARG A 348 -14.29 16.90 -3.41
N GLY A 349 -13.88 15.65 -3.58
CA GLY A 349 -12.48 15.22 -3.55
C GLY A 349 -12.00 14.87 -4.96
N GLY A 350 -10.91 15.51 -5.42
CA GLY A 350 -10.20 15.07 -6.62
C GLY A 350 -9.51 13.72 -6.38
N SER A 351 -9.34 12.90 -7.44
CA SER A 351 -8.61 11.63 -7.34
C SER A 351 -7.17 11.87 -6.89
N LEU A 352 -6.60 10.96 -6.09
CA LEU A 352 -5.15 10.96 -5.86
C LEU A 352 -4.42 10.66 -7.17
N SER A 353 -3.48 11.51 -7.56
CA SER A 353 -2.59 11.26 -8.69
C SER A 353 -1.50 10.29 -8.25
N TRP A 354 -1.72 9.00 -8.48
CA TRP A 354 -0.78 7.94 -8.13
C TRP A 354 0.53 8.08 -8.95
N HIS A 355 1.67 8.24 -8.27
CA HIS A 355 2.99 8.24 -8.87
C HIS A 355 3.35 6.82 -9.33
N ARG A 356 3.69 6.74 -10.62
CA ARG A 356 4.10 5.52 -11.30
C ARG A 356 5.62 5.50 -11.38
N ASP A 357 6.27 4.72 -10.50
CA ASP A 357 7.73 4.59 -10.53
C ASP A 357 8.15 3.58 -11.61
N HIS A 358 8.31 4.09 -12.83
CA HIS A 358 8.69 3.31 -14.00
C HIS A 358 10.03 2.58 -13.83
N LEU A 359 10.94 3.11 -13.02
CA LEU A 359 12.25 2.50 -12.79
C LEU A 359 12.11 1.24 -11.93
N VAL A 360 11.35 1.31 -10.84
CA VAL A 360 11.04 0.12 -10.01
C VAL A 360 10.28 -0.92 -10.84
N ALA A 361 9.33 -0.48 -11.66
CA ALA A 361 8.59 -1.37 -12.55
C ALA A 361 9.51 -2.07 -13.57
N LEU A 362 10.48 -1.36 -14.16
CA LEU A 362 11.44 -1.94 -15.11
C LEU A 362 12.39 -2.94 -14.44
N LEU A 363 12.89 -2.63 -13.23
CA LEU A 363 13.71 -3.56 -12.45
C LEU A 363 12.95 -4.85 -12.11
N ASN A 364 11.70 -4.70 -11.67
CA ASN A 364 10.82 -5.84 -11.38
C ASN A 364 10.56 -6.70 -12.62
N ALA A 365 10.30 -6.06 -13.77
CA ALA A 365 10.12 -6.74 -15.04
C ALA A 365 11.38 -7.48 -15.48
N GLY A 366 12.54 -6.81 -15.45
CA GLY A 366 13.83 -7.41 -15.78
C GLY A 366 14.15 -8.64 -14.92
N ARG A 367 13.91 -8.57 -13.61
CA ARG A 367 14.08 -9.71 -12.70
C ARG A 367 13.16 -10.88 -13.05
N ALA A 368 11.87 -10.63 -13.30
CA ALA A 368 10.94 -11.69 -13.68
C ALA A 368 11.33 -12.35 -15.02
N GLY A 369 11.75 -11.54 -16.00
CA GLY A 369 12.27 -12.03 -17.28
C GLY A 369 13.53 -12.87 -17.13
N LEU A 370 14.46 -12.47 -16.24
CA LEU A 370 15.67 -13.23 -15.94
C LEU A 370 15.35 -14.57 -15.28
N VAL A 371 14.50 -14.58 -14.25
CA VAL A 371 14.07 -15.81 -13.57
C VAL A 371 13.44 -16.79 -14.56
N PHE A 372 12.51 -16.30 -15.40
CA PHE A 372 11.88 -17.12 -16.42
C PHE A 372 12.89 -17.64 -17.44
N SER A 373 13.79 -16.79 -17.95
CA SER A 373 14.78 -17.18 -18.96
C SER A 373 15.75 -18.25 -18.43
N CYS A 374 16.22 -18.13 -17.19
CA CYS A 374 17.06 -19.15 -16.57
C CYS A 374 16.35 -20.50 -16.46
N LEU A 375 15.09 -20.51 -16.01
CA LEU A 375 14.28 -21.73 -15.93
C LEU A 375 13.97 -22.31 -17.32
N ALA A 376 13.71 -21.47 -18.31
CA ALA A 376 13.45 -21.88 -19.69
C ALA A 376 14.70 -22.51 -20.33
N ILE A 377 15.88 -21.92 -20.14
CA ILE A 377 17.16 -22.47 -20.63
C ILE A 377 17.43 -23.82 -19.96
N PHE A 378 17.24 -23.90 -18.63
CA PHE A 378 17.40 -25.15 -17.90
C PHE A 378 16.45 -26.24 -18.43
N TRP A 379 15.19 -25.91 -18.67
CA TRP A 379 14.21 -26.83 -19.22
C TRP A 379 14.57 -27.30 -20.64
N LEU A 380 15.00 -26.40 -21.52
CA LEU A 380 15.43 -26.74 -22.89
C LEU A 380 16.64 -27.68 -22.93
N GLN A 381 17.56 -27.56 -21.96
CA GLN A 381 18.77 -28.41 -21.92
C GLN A 381 18.51 -29.78 -21.30
N THR A 382 17.55 -29.86 -20.39
CA THR A 382 17.26 -31.10 -19.64
C THR A 382 16.11 -31.91 -20.22
N ASP A 383 15.32 -31.32 -21.14
CA ASP A 383 14.04 -31.85 -21.63
C ASP A 383 13.16 -32.37 -20.48
N TRP A 384 13.23 -31.67 -19.34
CA TRP A 384 12.66 -32.17 -18.10
C TRP A 384 11.13 -32.16 -18.14
N SER A 385 10.53 -33.35 -17.95
CA SER A 385 9.07 -33.57 -18.06
C SER A 385 8.21 -32.63 -17.20
N ASN A 386 8.66 -32.30 -15.98
CA ASN A 386 7.95 -31.40 -15.07
C ASN A 386 8.54 -29.98 -14.99
N GLY A 387 9.48 -29.61 -15.88
CA GLY A 387 10.06 -28.27 -15.87
C GLY A 387 9.04 -27.15 -16.10
N GLN A 388 7.92 -27.44 -16.78
CA GLN A 388 6.78 -26.52 -16.91
C GLN A 388 6.23 -26.04 -15.55
N VAL A 389 6.23 -26.89 -14.51
CA VAL A 389 5.76 -26.52 -13.17
C VAL A 389 6.75 -25.55 -12.52
N ALA A 390 8.06 -25.80 -12.67
CA ALA A 390 9.08 -24.90 -12.16
C ALA A 390 9.00 -23.51 -12.82
N MET A 391 8.86 -23.46 -14.15
CA MET A 391 8.71 -22.21 -14.91
C MET A 391 7.44 -21.45 -14.53
N LEU A 392 6.35 -22.18 -14.27
CA LEU A 392 5.06 -21.61 -13.87
C LEU A 392 5.19 -20.89 -12.54
N LEU A 393 5.77 -21.56 -11.55
CA LEU A 393 6.00 -20.96 -10.23
C LEU A 393 6.98 -19.79 -10.30
N GLY A 394 8.02 -19.93 -11.13
CA GLY A 394 8.95 -18.87 -11.46
C GLY A 394 8.23 -17.62 -11.95
N THR A 395 7.33 -17.77 -12.92
CA THR A 395 6.55 -16.69 -13.52
C THR A 395 5.54 -16.10 -12.52
N LEU A 396 4.73 -16.95 -11.89
CA LEU A 396 3.66 -16.54 -10.99
C LEU A 396 4.22 -15.79 -9.77
N PHE A 397 5.18 -16.38 -9.05
CA PHE A 397 5.66 -15.81 -7.80
C PHE A 397 6.66 -14.68 -8.00
N SER A 398 7.46 -14.66 -9.07
CA SER A 398 8.31 -13.49 -9.36
C SER A 398 7.49 -12.24 -9.63
N ALA A 399 6.38 -12.35 -10.38
CA ALA A 399 5.47 -11.24 -10.64
C ALA A 399 4.61 -10.89 -9.42
N PHE A 400 4.08 -11.87 -8.70
CA PHE A 400 3.21 -11.66 -7.54
C PHE A 400 3.92 -11.04 -6.34
N PHE A 401 5.20 -11.39 -6.12
CA PHE A 401 5.98 -10.82 -5.02
C PHE A 401 6.75 -9.56 -5.40
N ALA A 402 6.86 -9.22 -6.69
CA ALA A 402 7.61 -8.04 -7.15
C ALA A 402 7.13 -6.71 -6.56
N THR A 403 5.84 -6.61 -6.25
CA THR A 403 5.22 -5.40 -5.70
C THR A 403 5.10 -5.43 -4.17
N ARG A 404 5.58 -6.49 -3.51
CA ARG A 404 5.58 -6.60 -2.05
C ARG A 404 6.80 -5.92 -1.46
N ASP A 405 6.65 -5.35 -0.26
CA ASP A 405 7.70 -4.57 0.39
C ASP A 405 8.91 -5.45 0.80
N ASN A 406 8.67 -6.69 1.28
CA ASN A 406 9.71 -7.70 1.50
C ASN A 406 9.51 -8.94 0.61
N PRO A 407 9.95 -8.90 -0.65
CA PRO A 407 9.77 -10.06 -1.48
C PRO A 407 10.57 -11.26 -0.97
N VAL A 408 11.78 -11.04 -0.42
CA VAL A 408 12.64 -12.13 0.06
C VAL A 408 12.04 -12.80 1.29
N THR A 409 11.60 -12.04 2.30
CA THR A 409 10.98 -12.61 3.50
C THR A 409 9.70 -13.36 3.16
N ILE A 410 8.82 -12.77 2.34
CA ILE A 410 7.57 -13.44 1.94
C ILE A 410 7.89 -14.71 1.12
N CYS A 411 8.86 -14.67 0.21
CA CYS A 411 9.29 -15.85 -0.53
C CYS A 411 9.82 -16.94 0.42
N MET A 412 10.59 -16.58 1.44
CA MET A 412 11.09 -17.55 2.44
C MET A 412 9.98 -18.12 3.33
N MET A 413 8.96 -17.32 3.68
CA MET A 413 7.76 -17.82 4.36
C MET A 413 7.04 -18.84 3.47
N PHE A 414 6.88 -18.52 2.18
CA PHE A 414 6.29 -19.43 1.21
C PHE A 414 7.11 -20.71 1.05
N PHE A 415 8.44 -20.60 1.03
CA PHE A 415 9.34 -21.75 0.94
C PHE A 415 9.21 -22.68 2.14
N LYS A 416 9.13 -22.12 3.36
CA LYS A 416 8.89 -22.91 4.57
C LYS A 416 7.50 -23.56 4.58
N GLY A 417 6.46 -22.84 4.12
CA GLY A 417 5.10 -23.38 3.98
C GLY A 417 5.01 -24.51 2.94
N MET A 418 5.73 -24.38 1.83
CA MET A 418 5.89 -25.41 0.80
C MET A 418 6.54 -26.68 1.36
N LEU A 419 7.62 -26.55 2.14
CA LEU A 419 8.28 -27.69 2.77
C LEU A 419 7.35 -28.42 3.75
N ALA A 420 6.52 -27.68 4.49
CA ALA A 420 5.49 -28.28 5.34
C ALA A 420 4.36 -28.96 4.53
N ALA A 421 4.08 -28.49 3.32
CA ALA A 421 3.08 -29.09 2.43
C ALA A 421 3.52 -30.44 1.86
N LEU A 422 4.82 -30.71 1.72
CA LEU A 422 5.33 -31.98 1.19
C LEU A 422 4.83 -33.21 1.96
N PRO A 423 5.06 -33.34 3.29
CA PRO A 423 4.56 -34.49 4.03
C PRO A 423 3.03 -34.53 4.09
N SER A 424 2.36 -33.38 4.13
CA SER A 424 0.89 -33.29 4.10
C SER A 424 0.32 -33.81 2.77
N ALA A 425 0.85 -33.34 1.64
CA ALA A 425 0.38 -33.73 0.31
C ALA A 425 0.69 -35.19 0.00
N PHE A 426 1.79 -35.73 0.55
CA PHE A 426 2.06 -37.16 0.50
C PHE A 426 1.02 -37.95 1.30
N LEU A 427 0.76 -37.59 2.56
CA LEU A 427 -0.20 -38.28 3.41
C LEU A 427 -1.64 -38.16 2.88
N PHE A 428 -2.15 -36.93 2.73
CA PHE A 428 -3.52 -36.66 2.34
C PHE A 428 -3.77 -36.86 0.84
N GLY A 429 -2.81 -36.51 0.00
CA GLY A 429 -2.98 -36.54 -1.46
C GLY A 429 -2.57 -37.86 -2.12
N HIS A 430 -1.71 -38.68 -1.50
CA HIS A 430 -1.30 -39.98 -2.05
C HIS A 430 -1.75 -41.16 -1.18
N VAL A 431 -1.39 -41.18 0.10
CA VAL A 431 -1.65 -42.36 0.96
C VAL A 431 -3.14 -42.54 1.27
N LEU A 432 -3.81 -41.46 1.69
CA LEU A 432 -5.24 -41.54 2.06
C LEU A 432 -6.15 -41.50 0.82
N LEU A 433 -5.82 -40.66 -0.16
CA LEU A 433 -6.67 -40.45 -1.33
C LEU A 433 -6.62 -41.61 -2.33
N SER A 434 -5.56 -42.42 -2.35
CA SER A 434 -5.52 -43.66 -3.15
C SER A 434 -6.55 -44.70 -2.72
N GLN A 435 -7.04 -44.61 -1.48
CA GLN A 435 -8.10 -45.48 -0.94
C GLN A 435 -9.48 -44.85 -1.08
N ALA A 436 -9.57 -43.62 -1.59
CA ALA A 436 -10.79 -42.84 -1.62
C ALA A 436 -11.59 -43.06 -2.90
N ASN A 437 -12.90 -43.27 -2.74
CA ASN A 437 -13.82 -43.43 -3.87
C ASN A 437 -14.84 -42.30 -3.92
N GLY A 438 -14.94 -41.67 -5.09
CA GLY A 438 -15.88 -40.60 -5.37
C GLY A 438 -15.55 -39.26 -4.71
N PHE A 439 -16.29 -38.24 -5.12
CA PHE A 439 -16.07 -36.87 -4.67
C PHE A 439 -16.24 -36.66 -3.15
N PRO A 440 -17.24 -37.25 -2.45
CA PRO A 440 -17.42 -36.98 -1.02
C PRO A 440 -16.21 -37.37 -0.17
N MET A 441 -15.56 -38.50 -0.49
CA MET A 441 -14.38 -38.96 0.23
C MET A 441 -13.15 -38.11 -0.12
N LEU A 442 -13.00 -37.72 -1.39
CA LEU A 442 -11.98 -36.75 -1.81
C LEU A 442 -12.14 -35.43 -1.05
N ALA A 443 -13.35 -34.89 -0.98
CA ALA A 443 -13.65 -33.66 -0.28
C ALA A 443 -13.33 -33.80 1.22
N MET A 444 -13.78 -34.86 1.89
CA MET A 444 -13.54 -35.06 3.33
C MET A 444 -12.05 -35.11 3.67
N LEU A 445 -11.26 -35.84 2.89
CA LEU A 445 -9.81 -35.97 3.11
C LEU A 445 -9.07 -34.67 2.78
N PHE A 446 -9.42 -34.04 1.65
CA PHE A 446 -8.70 -32.88 1.15
C PHE A 446 -9.10 -31.57 1.85
N VAL A 447 -10.31 -31.48 2.42
CA VAL A 447 -10.74 -30.35 3.26
C VAL A 447 -9.81 -30.14 4.44
N THR A 448 -9.28 -31.20 5.05
CA THR A 448 -8.48 -31.09 6.26
C THR A 448 -7.24 -30.20 6.09
N PRO A 449 -6.31 -30.49 5.15
CA PRO A 449 -5.15 -29.61 4.93
C PRO A 449 -5.56 -28.22 4.40
N LEU A 450 -6.60 -28.12 3.57
CA LEU A 450 -7.06 -26.83 3.05
C LEU A 450 -7.60 -25.93 4.15
N PHE A 451 -8.48 -26.44 5.00
CA PHE A 451 -9.10 -25.71 6.08
C PHE A 451 -8.06 -25.27 7.12
N LEU A 452 -7.14 -26.14 7.51
CA LEU A 452 -6.06 -25.79 8.45
C LEU A 452 -5.15 -24.70 7.89
N GLY A 453 -4.77 -24.82 6.62
CA GLY A 453 -3.99 -23.80 5.92
C GLY A 453 -4.72 -22.45 5.83
N LEU A 454 -6.02 -22.45 5.55
CA LEU A 454 -6.81 -21.23 5.47
C LEU A 454 -7.10 -20.62 6.84
N LEU A 455 -7.29 -21.43 7.88
CA LEU A 455 -7.46 -20.96 9.25
C LEU A 455 -6.20 -20.23 9.72
N GLY A 456 -5.03 -20.83 9.51
CA GLY A 456 -3.74 -20.19 9.72
C GLY A 456 -3.55 -18.92 8.90
N ALA A 457 -4.02 -18.91 7.64
CA ALA A 457 -3.89 -17.76 6.75
C ALA A 457 -4.73 -16.54 7.17
N SER A 458 -5.72 -16.74 8.04
CA SER A 458 -6.52 -15.64 8.60
C SER A 458 -5.70 -14.71 9.51
N ASN A 459 -4.56 -15.18 10.04
CA ASN A 459 -3.66 -14.37 10.85
C ASN A 459 -2.58 -13.72 9.95
N PRO A 460 -2.47 -12.37 9.89
CA PRO A 460 -1.50 -11.69 9.03
C PRO A 460 -0.05 -12.16 9.22
N ARG A 461 0.34 -12.52 10.45
CA ARG A 461 1.70 -12.98 10.78
C ARG A 461 2.01 -14.37 10.20
N LEU A 462 1.00 -15.22 10.06
CA LEU A 462 1.12 -16.60 9.57
C LEU A 462 0.72 -16.74 8.10
N MET A 463 0.07 -15.72 7.54
CA MET A 463 -0.52 -15.72 6.19
C MET A 463 0.39 -16.31 5.12
N GLY A 464 1.65 -15.86 5.03
CA GLY A 464 2.60 -16.35 4.03
C GLY A 464 2.89 -17.85 4.12
N TYR A 465 3.03 -18.39 5.33
CA TYR A 465 3.29 -19.82 5.55
C TYR A 465 2.08 -20.68 5.19
N CYS A 466 0.91 -20.31 5.71
CA CYS A 466 -0.27 -21.14 5.64
C CYS A 466 -0.96 -21.05 4.26
N LEU A 467 -0.87 -19.91 3.58
CA LEU A 467 -1.30 -19.77 2.19
C LEU A 467 -0.45 -20.64 1.26
N ALA A 468 0.88 -20.62 1.44
CA ALA A 468 1.78 -21.50 0.70
C ALA A 468 1.47 -22.97 0.99
N PHE A 469 1.28 -23.34 2.25
CA PHE A 469 0.87 -24.69 2.63
C PHE A 469 -0.39 -25.13 1.87
N THR A 470 -1.41 -24.29 1.80
CA THR A 470 -2.65 -24.55 1.08
C THR A 470 -2.41 -24.74 -0.43
N ILE A 471 -1.72 -23.79 -1.06
CA ILE A 471 -1.45 -23.80 -2.52
C ILE A 471 -0.61 -25.01 -2.91
N PHE A 472 0.43 -25.34 -2.15
CA PHE A 472 1.31 -26.46 -2.46
C PHE A 472 0.67 -27.81 -2.17
N ASN A 473 -0.24 -27.93 -1.20
CA ASN A 473 -1.08 -29.13 -1.10
C ASN A 473 -1.89 -29.34 -2.39
N ILE A 474 -2.45 -28.26 -2.98
CA ILE A 474 -3.17 -28.35 -4.26
C ILE A 474 -2.24 -28.74 -5.42
N LEU A 475 -1.10 -28.07 -5.56
CA LEU A 475 -0.18 -28.29 -6.68
C LEU A 475 0.52 -29.65 -6.63
N LEU A 476 0.77 -30.20 -5.44
CA LEU A 476 1.40 -31.52 -5.29
C LEU A 476 0.39 -32.66 -5.46
N THR A 477 -0.87 -32.45 -5.05
CA THR A 477 -1.92 -33.45 -5.21
C THR A 477 -2.53 -33.45 -6.62
N MET A 478 -2.62 -32.29 -7.29
CA MET A 478 -3.25 -32.13 -8.62
C MET A 478 -4.59 -32.89 -8.74
N PRO A 479 -5.61 -32.57 -7.92
CA PRO A 479 -6.88 -33.27 -7.98
C PRO A 479 -7.52 -33.17 -9.37
N GLY A 480 -8.01 -34.30 -9.89
CA GLY A 480 -8.55 -34.46 -11.25
C GLY A 480 -9.20 -35.83 -11.46
N ASN A 481 -9.97 -36.00 -12.55
CA ASN A 481 -10.63 -37.27 -12.86
C ASN A 481 -9.62 -38.39 -13.21
N GLY A 482 -8.46 -38.04 -13.76
CA GLY A 482 -7.36 -38.95 -14.10
C GLY A 482 -6.17 -38.90 -13.13
N MET A 483 -6.44 -38.87 -11.82
CA MET A 483 -5.37 -38.82 -10.80
C MET A 483 -4.46 -40.06 -10.83
N ASP A 484 -3.16 -39.82 -10.84
CA ASP A 484 -2.12 -40.83 -10.67
C ASP A 484 -1.47 -40.69 -9.28
N PHE A 485 -1.36 -41.81 -8.57
CA PHE A 485 -0.78 -41.91 -7.24
C PHE A 485 0.67 -42.45 -7.25
N SER A 486 1.36 -42.38 -8.40
CA SER A 486 2.76 -42.77 -8.50
C SER A 486 3.69 -41.86 -7.68
N PHE A 487 4.56 -42.50 -6.90
CA PHE A 487 5.56 -41.80 -6.12
C PHE A 487 6.54 -41.02 -7.02
N ASP A 488 6.90 -41.57 -8.19
CA ASP A 488 7.82 -40.94 -9.12
C ASP A 488 7.29 -39.60 -9.63
N SER A 489 6.01 -39.56 -10.01
CA SER A 489 5.37 -38.32 -10.46
C SER A 489 5.27 -37.31 -9.31
N PHE A 490 4.94 -37.75 -8.09
CA PHE A 490 4.94 -36.90 -6.90
C PHE A 490 6.32 -36.31 -6.60
N ALA A 491 7.37 -37.15 -6.53
CA ALA A 491 8.73 -36.72 -6.24
C ALA A 491 9.24 -35.74 -7.30
N ASN A 492 8.97 -36.02 -8.57
CA ASN A 492 9.35 -35.15 -9.68
C ASN A 492 8.64 -33.78 -9.62
N ARG A 493 7.34 -33.76 -9.27
CA ARG A 493 6.59 -32.52 -9.00
C ARG A 493 7.15 -31.75 -7.81
N ALA A 494 7.49 -32.44 -6.72
CA ALA A 494 8.09 -31.83 -5.53
C ALA A 494 9.43 -31.15 -5.86
N ILE A 495 10.29 -31.79 -6.64
CA ILE A 495 11.56 -31.21 -7.10
C ILE A 495 11.31 -29.98 -7.99
N ALA A 496 10.36 -30.05 -8.93
CA ALA A 496 9.98 -28.91 -9.78
C ALA A 496 9.51 -27.70 -8.97
N VAL A 497 8.71 -27.96 -7.94
CA VAL A 497 8.22 -26.94 -7.02
C VAL A 497 9.37 -26.28 -6.23
N ILE A 498 10.30 -27.08 -5.69
CA ILE A 498 11.49 -26.60 -4.97
C ILE A 498 12.39 -25.76 -5.87
N VAL A 499 12.69 -26.25 -7.08
CA VAL A 499 13.56 -25.55 -8.06
C VAL A 499 12.93 -24.22 -8.48
N GLY A 500 11.65 -24.22 -8.83
CA GLY A 500 10.93 -23.01 -9.23
C GLY A 500 10.95 -21.93 -8.13
N LEU A 501 10.64 -22.29 -6.89
CA LEU A 501 10.61 -21.33 -5.80
C LEU A 501 12.02 -20.86 -5.38
N SER A 502 13.01 -21.75 -5.44
CA SER A 502 14.42 -21.41 -5.19
C SER A 502 14.94 -20.40 -6.21
N ALA A 503 14.59 -20.55 -7.49
CA ALA A 503 14.94 -19.60 -8.54
C ALA A 503 14.32 -18.21 -8.28
N VAL A 504 13.08 -18.16 -7.79
CA VAL A 504 12.43 -16.89 -7.39
C VAL A 504 13.17 -16.24 -6.23
N VAL A 505 13.46 -16.99 -5.16
CA VAL A 505 14.23 -16.49 -4.00
C VAL A 505 15.59 -15.95 -4.44
N MET A 506 16.30 -16.71 -5.28
CA MET A 506 17.61 -16.29 -5.80
C MET A 506 17.50 -15.03 -6.66
N GLY A 507 16.48 -14.94 -7.53
CA GLY A 507 16.23 -13.75 -8.34
C GLY A 507 16.02 -12.49 -7.49
N PHE A 508 15.28 -12.59 -6.38
CA PHE A 508 15.09 -11.46 -5.45
C PHE A 508 16.34 -11.12 -4.62
N ARG A 509 17.23 -12.09 -4.36
CA ARG A 509 18.49 -11.85 -3.64
C ARG A 509 19.59 -11.27 -4.52
N LEU A 510 19.72 -11.75 -5.76
CA LEU A 510 20.74 -11.30 -6.71
C LEU A 510 20.41 -9.93 -7.29
N PHE A 511 19.13 -9.66 -7.54
CA PHE A 511 18.64 -8.38 -8.07
C PHE A 511 17.68 -7.73 -7.06
N PRO A 512 18.21 -7.20 -5.95
CA PRO A 512 17.39 -6.47 -4.98
C PRO A 512 16.80 -5.21 -5.62
N GLY A 513 15.67 -4.76 -5.10
CA GLY A 513 15.06 -3.49 -5.52
C GLY A 513 15.95 -2.28 -5.20
N LEU A 514 15.49 -1.09 -5.56
CA LEU A 514 16.21 0.15 -5.26
C LEU A 514 16.54 0.27 -3.77
N GLY A 515 17.82 0.46 -3.45
CA GLY A 515 18.29 0.69 -2.10
C GLY A 515 17.66 1.92 -1.47
N THR A 516 17.50 1.89 -0.14
CA THR A 516 16.99 2.97 0.69
C THR A 516 17.63 4.35 0.42
N PRO A 517 18.96 4.51 0.27
CA PRO A 517 19.55 5.84 0.06
C PRO A 517 19.17 6.46 -1.30
N ILE A 518 19.00 5.63 -2.34
CA ILE A 518 18.57 6.11 -3.67
C ILE A 518 17.12 6.57 -3.62
N ARG A 519 16.25 5.81 -2.93
CA ARG A 519 14.85 6.20 -2.72
C ARG A 519 14.75 7.50 -1.94
N ARG A 520 15.53 7.66 -0.87
CA ARG A 520 15.62 8.91 -0.09
C ARG A 520 16.00 10.10 -0.97
N ARG A 521 17.11 10.01 -1.70
CA ARG A 521 17.58 11.09 -2.59
C ARG A 521 16.54 11.46 -3.65
N ARG A 522 15.93 10.46 -4.31
CA ARG A 522 14.88 10.69 -5.32
C ARG A 522 13.65 11.36 -4.72
N LEU A 523 13.24 10.96 -3.52
CA LEU A 523 12.10 11.57 -2.84
C LEU A 523 12.38 13.03 -2.50
N ILE A 524 13.50 13.32 -1.84
CA ILE A 524 13.90 14.68 -1.45
C ILE A 524 13.99 15.57 -2.69
N GLY A 525 14.68 15.10 -3.74
CA GLY A 525 14.78 15.84 -5.00
C GLY A 525 13.42 16.08 -5.68
N ALA A 526 12.49 15.12 -5.60
CA ALA A 526 11.15 15.28 -6.17
C ALA A 526 10.27 16.26 -5.37
N ILE A 527 10.43 16.32 -4.04
CA ILE A 527 9.75 17.31 -3.19
C ILE A 527 10.36 18.70 -3.43
N SER A 528 11.69 18.84 -3.40
CA SER A 528 12.42 20.08 -3.69
C SER A 528 12.03 20.65 -5.06
N HIS A 529 12.01 19.80 -6.10
CA HIS A 529 11.58 20.20 -7.44
C HIS A 529 10.14 20.75 -7.47
N ASP A 530 9.21 20.11 -6.77
CA ASP A 530 7.82 20.56 -6.70
C ASP A 530 7.65 21.87 -5.92
N LEU A 531 8.47 22.10 -4.89
CA LEU A 531 8.52 23.35 -4.15
C LEU A 531 9.06 24.49 -5.01
N ARG A 532 10.15 24.25 -5.77
CA ARG A 532 10.75 25.25 -6.67
C ARG A 532 9.82 25.69 -7.81
N HIS A 533 8.92 24.82 -8.25
CA HIS A 533 8.03 25.06 -9.41
C HIS A 533 6.58 25.33 -8.98
N ILE A 534 6.35 25.67 -7.71
CA ILE A 534 4.99 25.82 -7.14
C ILE A 534 4.26 27.07 -7.65
N ASP A 535 4.99 28.02 -8.21
CA ASP A 535 4.53 29.30 -8.75
C ASP A 535 4.11 29.23 -10.23
N GLN A 536 4.59 28.24 -10.98
CA GLN A 536 4.40 28.14 -12.44
C GLN A 536 2.98 27.79 -12.90
N GLN A 537 2.16 27.19 -12.03
CA GLN A 537 0.81 26.73 -12.37
C GLN A 537 -0.26 27.65 -11.77
N PRO A 538 -1.49 27.73 -12.32
CA PRO A 538 -2.60 28.43 -11.67
C PRO A 538 -2.82 27.92 -10.23
N LEU A 539 -3.11 28.83 -9.29
CA LEU A 539 -3.12 28.53 -7.86
C LEU A 539 -4.03 27.34 -7.49
N HIS A 540 -5.24 27.28 -8.08
CA HIS A 540 -6.20 26.21 -7.82
C HIS A 540 -5.67 24.83 -8.25
N GLU A 541 -4.95 24.77 -9.37
CA GLU A 541 -4.34 23.54 -9.86
C GLU A 541 -3.10 23.15 -9.03
N ALA A 542 -2.31 24.16 -8.63
CA ALA A 542 -1.11 23.98 -7.82
C ALA A 542 -1.44 23.31 -6.48
N GLU A 543 -2.47 23.77 -5.76
CA GLU A 543 -2.84 23.15 -4.47
C GLU A 543 -3.29 21.70 -4.63
N SER A 544 -4.18 21.44 -5.59
CA SER A 544 -4.72 20.10 -5.83
C SER A 544 -3.63 19.11 -6.25
N ARG A 545 -2.74 19.53 -7.16
CA ARG A 545 -1.67 18.72 -7.70
C ARG A 545 -0.54 18.50 -6.70
N PHE A 546 -0.11 19.54 -5.99
CA PHE A 546 0.91 19.42 -4.94
C PHE A 546 0.42 18.50 -3.82
N SER A 547 -0.79 18.75 -3.30
CA SER A 547 -1.36 17.94 -2.22
C SER A 547 -1.60 16.49 -2.65
N GLY A 548 -2.04 16.26 -3.89
CA GLY A 548 -2.23 14.92 -4.44
C GLY A 548 -0.92 14.14 -4.56
N ARG A 549 0.14 14.77 -5.09
CA ARG A 549 1.47 14.16 -5.24
C ARG A 549 2.13 13.90 -3.89
N MET A 550 2.04 14.84 -2.95
CA MET A 550 2.56 14.66 -1.60
C MET A 550 1.83 13.55 -0.86
N ALA A 551 0.49 13.48 -0.98
CA ALA A 551 -0.28 12.40 -0.38
C ALA A 551 0.17 11.03 -0.89
N ASP A 552 0.34 10.88 -2.20
CA ASP A 552 0.81 9.63 -2.77
C ASP A 552 2.24 9.26 -2.32
N ARG A 553 3.18 10.22 -2.32
CA ARG A 553 4.54 10.00 -1.82
C ARG A 553 4.55 9.55 -0.37
N LEU A 554 3.79 10.25 0.49
CA LEU A 554 3.67 9.91 1.92
C LEU A 554 3.08 8.52 2.13
N LEU A 555 2.04 8.14 1.38
CA LEU A 555 1.49 6.77 1.41
C LEU A 555 2.44 5.71 0.86
N GLN A 556 3.30 6.07 -0.09
CA GLN A 556 4.36 5.18 -0.56
C GLN A 556 5.42 4.99 0.53
N LEU A 557 5.81 6.05 1.22
CA LEU A 557 6.76 5.99 2.33
C LEU A 557 6.21 5.16 3.49
N ALA A 558 4.97 5.43 3.90
CA ALA A 558 4.26 4.70 4.94
C ALA A 558 4.33 3.18 4.75
N ARG A 559 4.09 2.69 3.52
CA ARG A 559 4.15 1.25 3.20
C ARG A 559 5.53 0.62 3.33
N HIS A 560 6.59 1.43 3.22
CA HIS A 560 7.96 0.95 3.33
C HIS A 560 8.56 1.17 4.72
N ASP A 561 7.85 1.84 5.63
CA ASP A 561 8.39 2.31 6.91
C ASP A 561 8.52 1.20 7.97
N ASP A 562 7.60 0.23 7.96
CA ASP A 562 7.61 -0.91 8.91
C ASP A 562 8.84 -1.83 8.78
N MET A 563 9.61 -1.67 7.70
CA MET A 563 10.79 -2.48 7.41
C MET A 563 12.08 -1.69 7.34
N LEU A 564 12.00 -0.39 7.57
CA LEU A 564 13.15 0.46 7.74
C LEU A 564 13.63 0.32 9.20
N PRO A 565 14.92 0.03 9.45
CA PRO A 565 15.50 0.12 10.79
C PRO A 565 15.16 1.47 11.42
N GLU A 566 15.11 1.57 12.75
CA GLU A 566 14.72 2.80 13.49
C GLU A 566 15.42 4.07 12.98
N ASP A 567 16.62 3.92 12.42
CA ASP A 567 17.42 4.96 11.76
C ASP A 567 16.77 5.64 10.55
N HIS A 568 15.78 5.00 9.90
CA HIS A 568 15.22 5.41 8.61
C HIS A 568 13.75 5.85 8.66
N ARG A 569 13.10 5.78 9.83
CA ARG A 569 11.70 6.23 10.05
C ARG A 569 11.50 7.76 9.93
N HIS A 570 12.54 8.50 9.57
CA HIS A 570 12.51 9.96 9.41
C HIS A 570 12.10 10.40 8.01
N LEU A 571 12.11 9.51 7.03
CA LEU A 571 11.70 9.85 5.67
C LEU A 571 10.26 10.34 5.64
N PHE A 572 9.39 9.72 6.43
CA PHE A 572 7.99 10.13 6.51
C PHE A 572 7.87 11.53 7.14
N MET A 573 8.62 11.81 8.21
CA MET A 573 8.71 13.14 8.82
C MET A 573 9.25 14.20 7.86
N ILE A 574 10.30 13.92 7.09
CA ILE A 574 10.81 14.81 6.03
C ILE A 574 9.71 15.08 5.00
N GLY A 575 8.94 14.04 4.63
CA GLY A 575 7.78 14.18 3.75
C GLY A 575 6.68 15.07 4.34
N LEU A 576 6.37 14.94 5.64
CA LEU A 576 5.39 15.78 6.33
C LEU A 576 5.86 17.23 6.42
N ASN A 577 7.13 17.47 6.73
CA ASN A 577 7.73 18.80 6.73
C ASN A 577 7.68 19.41 5.33
N GLY A 578 7.97 18.63 4.28
CA GLY A 578 7.81 19.07 2.89
C GLY A 578 6.36 19.40 2.52
N LEU A 579 5.38 18.65 3.04
CA LEU A 579 3.95 18.92 2.85
C LEU A 579 3.53 20.21 3.56
N ASP A 580 3.96 20.42 4.80
CA ASP A 580 3.68 21.64 5.57
C ASP A 580 4.33 22.88 4.93
N LEU A 581 5.59 22.75 4.50
CA LEU A 581 6.33 23.78 3.80
C LEU A 581 5.62 24.17 2.50
N GLY A 582 5.31 23.22 1.62
CA GLY A 582 4.65 23.53 0.35
C GLY A 582 3.24 24.09 0.52
N ARG A 583 2.51 23.69 1.56
CA ARG A 583 1.24 24.34 1.91
C ARG A 583 1.45 25.79 2.36
N SER A 584 2.48 26.04 3.16
CA SER A 584 2.82 27.39 3.62
C SER A 584 3.22 28.28 2.45
N CYS A 585 3.98 27.75 1.50
CA CYS A 585 4.31 28.40 0.23
C CYS A 585 3.05 28.73 -0.60
N LEU A 586 2.10 27.79 -0.72
CA LEU A 586 0.82 28.03 -1.41
C LEU A 586 -0.04 29.09 -0.70
N HIS A 587 -0.05 29.09 0.64
CA HIS A 587 -0.79 30.08 1.43
C HIS A 587 -0.19 31.47 1.28
N LEU A 588 1.14 31.57 1.30
CA LEU A 588 1.87 32.81 1.03
C LEU A 588 1.54 33.32 -0.38
N ARG A 589 1.60 32.42 -1.38
CA ARG A 589 1.26 32.72 -2.77
C ARG A 589 -0.17 33.22 -2.93
N HIS A 590 -1.14 32.59 -2.26
CA HIS A 590 -2.53 33.00 -2.31
C HIS A 590 -2.74 34.41 -1.72
N ARG A 591 -2.09 34.71 -0.59
CA ARG A 591 -2.21 36.03 0.05
C ARG A 591 -1.56 37.16 -0.76
N LEU A 592 -0.56 36.83 -1.57
CA LEU A 592 0.22 37.78 -2.36
C LEU A 592 -0.10 37.72 -3.86
N GLU A 593 -1.18 37.05 -4.26
CA GLU A 593 -1.55 36.84 -5.66
C GLU A 593 -1.80 38.17 -6.39
N ASP A 594 -2.53 39.07 -5.74
CA ASP A 594 -2.89 40.41 -6.23
C ASP A 594 -1.87 41.49 -5.85
N ALA A 595 -0.73 41.12 -5.24
CA ALA A 595 0.29 42.07 -4.83
C ALA A 595 1.05 42.67 -6.04
N ALA A 596 1.66 43.84 -5.82
CA ALA A 596 2.46 44.51 -6.84
C ALA A 596 3.61 43.62 -7.36
N PRO A 597 4.04 43.77 -8.64
CA PRO A 597 5.09 42.93 -9.21
C PRO A 597 6.36 42.79 -8.35
N PRO A 598 6.90 43.86 -7.72
CA PRO A 598 8.09 43.73 -6.86
C PRO A 598 7.88 42.81 -5.64
N VAL A 599 6.67 42.79 -5.06
CA VAL A 599 6.32 41.90 -3.95
C VAL A 599 6.24 40.45 -4.42
N ARG A 600 5.71 40.23 -5.63
CA ARG A 600 5.64 38.89 -6.22
C ARG A 600 7.03 38.35 -6.57
N ASP A 601 7.94 39.19 -7.06
CA ASP A 601 9.32 38.81 -7.35
C ASP A 601 10.07 38.44 -6.07
N ALA A 602 9.92 39.24 -5.00
CA ALA A 602 10.50 38.93 -3.69
C ALA A 602 9.92 37.64 -3.08
N MET A 603 8.61 37.40 -3.25
CA MET A 603 7.96 36.16 -2.86
C MET A 603 8.53 34.96 -3.63
N GLN A 604 8.68 35.04 -4.95
CA GLN A 604 9.25 33.97 -5.77
C GLN A 604 10.68 33.65 -5.34
N HIS A 605 11.48 34.67 -5.03
CA HIS A 605 12.83 34.47 -4.49
C HIS A 605 12.80 33.72 -3.15
N LEU A 606 11.92 34.10 -2.22
CA LEU A 606 11.73 33.40 -0.95
C LEU A 606 11.29 31.94 -1.16
N LEU A 607 10.38 31.66 -2.10
CA LEU A 607 9.94 30.31 -2.41
C LEU A 607 11.09 29.43 -2.92
N GLY A 608 11.97 29.97 -3.77
CA GLY A 608 13.19 29.29 -4.22
C GLY A 608 14.13 28.98 -3.06
N THR A 609 14.41 29.96 -2.21
CA THR A 609 15.29 29.80 -1.04
C THR A 609 14.74 28.81 -0.01
N LEU A 610 13.42 28.76 0.18
CA LEU A 610 12.76 27.77 1.04
C LEU A 610 12.91 26.34 0.48
N ALA A 611 12.82 26.17 -0.84
CA ALA A 611 13.02 24.87 -1.47
C ALA A 611 14.48 24.38 -1.33
N ASP A 612 15.45 25.29 -1.48
CA ASP A 612 16.87 25.01 -1.25
C ASP A 612 17.15 24.69 0.23
N GLY A 613 16.53 25.44 1.14
CA GLY A 613 16.59 25.17 2.58
C GLY A 613 16.01 23.82 2.98
N PHE A 614 14.93 23.38 2.32
CA PHE A 614 14.38 22.04 2.50
C PHE A 614 15.34 20.94 2.05
N GLU A 615 15.96 21.10 0.88
CA GLU A 615 16.92 20.14 0.36
C GLU A 615 18.16 20.05 1.26
N ASN A 616 18.71 21.20 1.66
CA ASN A 616 19.86 21.29 2.56
C ASN A 616 19.57 20.65 3.93
N SER A 617 18.46 21.01 4.57
CA SER A 617 18.08 20.44 5.87
C SER A 617 17.79 18.93 5.80
N ALA A 618 17.17 18.45 4.72
CA ALA A 618 16.95 17.02 4.52
C ALA A 618 18.26 16.25 4.34
N HIS A 619 19.34 16.93 3.96
CA HIS A 619 20.72 16.44 3.91
C HIS A 619 21.53 16.70 5.19
N GLY A 620 20.95 17.30 6.24
CA GLY A 620 21.64 17.60 7.49
C GLY A 620 22.49 18.88 7.47
N HIS A 621 22.30 19.74 6.47
CA HIS A 621 22.95 21.05 6.41
C HIS A 621 21.97 22.15 6.84
N SER A 622 22.45 23.13 7.60
CA SER A 622 21.64 24.27 8.01
C SER A 622 21.09 25.03 6.78
N PRO A 623 19.82 25.46 6.79
CA PRO A 623 19.27 26.28 5.72
C PRO A 623 19.98 27.65 5.67
N GLN A 624 20.16 28.22 4.47
CA GLN A 624 20.84 29.50 4.26
C GLN A 624 19.94 30.48 3.50
N GLY A 625 20.09 31.79 3.76
CA GLY A 625 19.43 32.86 3.00
C GLY A 625 17.93 33.07 3.23
N ILE A 626 17.24 32.21 3.99
CA ILE A 626 15.78 32.34 4.20
C ILE A 626 15.44 33.64 4.94
N SER A 627 16.21 34.00 5.98
CA SER A 627 15.98 35.23 6.74
C SER A 627 16.18 36.49 5.90
N GLU A 628 17.21 36.50 5.04
CA GLU A 628 17.49 37.60 4.11
C GLU A 628 16.37 37.74 3.06
N ALA A 629 15.94 36.62 2.46
CA ALA A 629 14.82 36.61 1.52
C ALA A 629 13.49 37.03 2.20
N GLY A 630 13.29 36.65 3.46
CA GLY A 630 12.14 37.08 4.26
C GLY A 630 12.13 38.57 4.55
N GLN A 631 13.28 39.16 4.88
CA GLN A 631 13.44 40.61 5.04
C GLN A 631 13.22 41.35 3.73
N ALA A 632 13.74 40.85 2.61
CA ALA A 632 13.52 41.44 1.29
C ALA A 632 12.03 41.46 0.89
N LEU A 633 11.28 40.41 1.24
CA LEU A 633 9.83 40.39 1.06
C LEU A 633 9.14 41.43 1.95
N ASP A 634 9.53 41.52 3.21
CA ASP A 634 8.96 42.49 4.16
C ASP A 634 9.17 43.95 3.71
N ASP A 635 10.39 44.25 3.26
CA ASP A 635 10.78 45.53 2.65
C ASP A 635 9.95 45.85 1.40
N ALA A 636 9.73 44.86 0.53
CA ALA A 636 8.95 45.05 -0.68
C ALA A 636 7.48 45.36 -0.36
N ILE A 637 6.90 44.68 0.64
CA ILE A 637 5.54 44.94 1.12
C ILE A 637 5.42 46.36 1.68
N GLU A 638 6.40 46.80 2.47
CA GLU A 638 6.41 48.14 3.04
C GLU A 638 6.53 49.24 1.99
N ARG A 639 7.39 49.05 0.99
CA ARG A 639 7.64 50.07 -0.06
C ARG A 639 6.53 50.18 -1.09
N HIS A 640 5.88 49.08 -1.44
CA HIS A 640 4.95 49.04 -2.58
C HIS A 640 3.48 49.05 -2.18
N GLY A 641 3.16 48.99 -0.88
CA GLY A 641 1.82 49.19 -0.32
C GLY A 641 0.79 48.13 -0.75
N GLY A 642 -0.31 48.02 0.01
CA GLY A 642 -1.47 47.20 -0.37
C GLY A 642 -1.72 45.95 0.47
N ILE A 643 -0.93 45.71 1.53
CA ILE A 643 -1.16 44.61 2.49
C ILE A 643 -1.36 45.19 3.88
N GLU A 644 -2.43 44.77 4.56
CA GLU A 644 -2.73 45.17 5.93
C GLU A 644 -1.60 44.77 6.90
N GLU A 645 -1.38 45.60 7.93
CA GLU A 645 -0.34 45.38 8.95
C GLU A 645 -0.51 44.02 9.65
N ASP A 646 -1.76 43.62 9.93
CA ASP A 646 -2.07 42.29 10.50
C ASP A 646 -1.64 41.14 9.57
N ALA A 647 -1.84 41.28 8.26
CA ALA A 647 -1.40 40.29 7.29
C ALA A 647 0.14 40.22 7.18
N ARG A 648 0.83 41.36 7.33
CA ARG A 648 2.30 41.43 7.38
C ARG A 648 2.86 40.70 8.60
N GLU A 649 2.29 40.88 9.79
CA GLU A 649 2.70 40.16 11.01
C GLU A 649 2.50 38.64 10.88
N LEU A 650 1.38 38.20 10.29
CA LEU A 650 1.13 36.78 10.05
C LEU A 650 2.14 36.15 9.08
N ILE A 651 2.61 36.90 8.07
CA ILE A 651 3.67 36.45 7.15
C ILE A 651 5.00 36.30 7.91
N LYS A 652 5.37 37.28 8.76
CA LYS A 652 6.58 37.20 9.59
C LYS A 652 6.59 35.95 10.48
N GLY A 653 5.52 35.72 11.23
CA GLY A 653 5.39 34.54 12.09
C GLY A 653 5.40 33.22 11.32
N LEU A 654 4.90 33.21 10.07
CA LEU A 654 4.98 32.04 9.19
C LEU A 654 6.42 31.75 8.75
N ILE A 655 7.14 32.76 8.27
CA ILE A 655 8.54 32.62 7.80
C ILE A 655 9.42 32.17 8.96
N GLU A 656 9.28 32.80 10.12
CA GLU A 656 10.02 32.43 11.32
C GLU A 656 9.81 30.97 11.69
N ARG A 657 8.55 30.50 11.72
CA ARG A 657 8.24 29.09 11.95
C ARG A 657 8.91 28.17 10.93
N LEU A 658 8.91 28.52 9.64
CA LEU A 658 9.50 27.69 8.59
C LEU A 658 11.02 27.57 8.75
N VAL A 659 11.70 28.64 9.16
CA VAL A 659 13.14 28.61 9.48
C VAL A 659 13.41 27.61 10.60
N LEU A 660 12.70 27.73 11.72
CA LEU A 660 12.86 26.84 12.88
C LEU A 660 12.63 25.37 12.50
N VAL A 661 11.61 25.07 11.69
CA VAL A 661 11.32 23.71 11.20
C VAL A 661 12.49 23.14 10.39
N LEU A 662 13.07 23.94 9.50
CA LEU A 662 14.19 23.51 8.65
C LEU A 662 15.49 23.37 9.44
N GLU A 663 15.75 24.24 10.42
CA GLU A 663 16.91 24.14 11.31
C GLU A 663 16.86 22.87 12.14
N ARG A 664 15.72 22.60 12.80
CA ARG A 664 15.52 21.37 13.58
C ARG A 664 15.64 20.11 12.71
N GLN A 665 15.10 20.15 11.50
CA GLN A 665 15.28 19.06 10.55
C GLN A 665 16.77 18.84 10.22
N ALA A 666 17.53 19.91 10.02
CA ALA A 666 18.97 19.82 9.77
C ALA A 666 19.72 19.21 10.95
N GLU A 667 19.44 19.66 12.18
CA GLU A 667 20.05 19.12 13.42
C GLU A 667 19.80 17.61 13.56
N VAL A 668 18.53 17.18 13.50
CA VAL A 668 18.16 15.76 13.64
C VAL A 668 18.79 14.91 12.54
N MET A 669 18.96 15.46 11.33
CA MET A 669 19.61 14.78 10.22
C MET A 669 21.14 14.79 10.31
N ALA A 670 21.74 15.79 10.95
CA ALA A 670 23.19 15.90 11.16
C ALA A 670 23.66 14.94 12.25
N GLU A 671 22.99 14.92 13.41
CA GLU A 671 23.30 14.04 14.55
C GLU A 671 23.43 12.57 14.13
N ARG A 672 22.54 12.14 13.21
CA ARG A 672 22.48 10.76 12.70
C ARG A 672 23.45 10.45 11.57
N GLN A 673 24.02 11.46 10.91
CA GLN A 673 25.06 11.25 9.91
C GLN A 673 26.45 11.07 10.53
N THR A 674 26.63 11.53 11.77
CA THR A 674 27.81 11.23 12.58
C THR A 674 27.81 9.72 12.89
N PRO A 675 28.76 8.92 12.37
CA PRO A 675 28.82 7.51 12.72
C PRO A 675 29.02 7.37 14.23
N ALA A 676 28.33 6.41 14.84
CA ALA A 676 28.53 6.02 16.23
C ALA A 676 29.95 5.47 16.43
N THR A 677 30.95 6.34 16.56
CA THR A 677 32.35 6.01 16.87
C THR A 677 32.78 6.54 18.25
N ALA A 678 31.84 6.75 19.18
CA ALA A 678 32.15 7.28 20.51
C ALA A 678 31.73 6.41 21.71
N THR A 679 31.12 5.23 21.53
CA THR A 679 30.66 4.37 22.66
C THR A 679 31.36 3.01 22.75
N ALA A 680 32.59 2.89 22.24
CA ALA A 680 33.43 1.69 22.41
C ALA A 680 34.82 2.00 23.02
N LYS A 681 34.95 3.09 23.78
CA LYS A 681 36.13 3.38 24.61
C LYS A 681 35.69 3.85 26.00
N THR A 682 35.07 2.94 26.75
CA THR A 682 35.09 2.84 28.23
C THR A 682 34.01 1.85 28.65
N ALA A 683 34.31 0.56 28.57
CA ALA A 683 33.78 -0.49 29.44
C ALA A 683 34.73 -1.69 29.33
#